data_AF-A0A354FSQ7-F1
#
_entry.id   AF-A0A354FSQ7-F1
#
_cell.length_a   1.000
_cell.length_b   1.000
_cell.length_c   1.000
_cell.angle_alpha   90.00
_cell.angle_beta   90.00
_cell.angle_gamma   90.00
#
_symmetry.space_group_name_H-M   'P 1'
#
loop_
_entity.id
_entity.type
_entity.pdbx_description
1 polymer ?
#
loop_
_entity_poly.entity_id
_entity_poly.type
_entity_poly.pdbx_seq_one_letter_code
_entity_poly.pdbx_strand_id
1 'polypeptide(L)'
;MRSHLPILFLIFWGGWLSAGPLRIKKEDSIVILGNTFAERMQLFGYFEVFLHSRFPDHNLRVRNMGWSADEVHQRIRPQGFPKLSAELKEHRADLLFLCFGFNESFQGATGLDHYKAELGNFLKKLQGQKFNGESAPRIVLVSPIPFEKIDKGLPNSDEGNRRIQLYSTASETVAQEHGVRFLDLFTPMLERASNISNRKITINGVHLSEYGDWAVSQLMARGLGLWRDDLSLPTATLRDEKFRRAVYEKNHHYFTWWHPPNASYIHGGRNKTRGAMHLANEREQRKLLIEASERELWAMEKPKLSEVWGAEPVEGKPVWFPTPASRDIPGVAKGQEAQWEVESDGPSDKHLRTPQEQLAMFKVSDGYEVNLFASEQRFPIANPFAIRFDAKGRLWVANSPTWPHSLPGQQPRDSLVILEDKDRDGVADNHSVFLDKMKLIHGFALANDGAFVAQVPNLILAKDKTGNGKADWVQTVLHGFGAEDAEHAMNNFRWSPGGSLHFSQGIFYHSQIETPFGPRRVRDAAVFRYTPNEYRLEIPVSHAFWNPYGKVFDHWGRGILLDASAGQYYPMDVISTPFIYPKQKTRTNHLSFAPGGSIAAGCEFVRNRHFPQEVQGRFVVNHCEGDVGTHWYELETKGSVYEAKRHEPLATCTDKNFRPVAMAWGPDGALYIADFYTHIFENVNFSKRHPGRDREHGRIWRISRKGAASLAAPVIEGQTILGLLELLKNHENYTRDLVRAELRDRERELVISALEKWSDDLDTANPNYAHHLVEALWIYQSQGVIKSELLLRVLEAKQAEARLAATQILRSWQHRIEGSVELLRARIHDEDSRVRLHAVLAIGDSHSSQARTVALEVTEHVMDSGLEYALDQTMKYLDKSVEDQSATLTALFDQIDRGENRAAATAAVRAADRAAWPTDRIAPLANKVIAYLNSASNASHESREFLESFAFGRDLAGMLPGSIGADMNKTLDDFGATTFLIKTIPGQLRYDHTRILVSAETAVHLIFENNDLMPHNLVVVKPGAIEEIGTAADLMAADVKARAKDYVPASKKVLWSTDLLQPKERHELKFMAPAEPGEYSFVCTYPGHWRVMRGKLVVVAGRN
;
A
#
# COMPACT_ATOMS: atom_id res chain seq x y z
N MET A 1 -47.80 23.41 -27.66
CA MET A 1 -47.98 24.49 -26.67
C MET A 1 -47.65 23.97 -25.29
N ARG A 2 -46.41 24.17 -24.82
CA ARG A 2 -46.02 24.31 -23.42
C ARG A 2 -44.66 25.02 -23.44
N SER A 3 -44.61 26.09 -22.67
CA SER A 3 -43.72 27.25 -22.72
C SER A 3 -42.22 26.95 -22.71
N HIS A 4 -41.51 27.46 -23.71
CA HIS A 4 -40.07 27.68 -23.70
C HIS A 4 -39.78 28.98 -22.93
N LEU A 5 -39.11 28.89 -21.78
CA LEU A 5 -38.37 30.00 -21.18
C LEU A 5 -36.90 29.84 -21.60
N PRO A 6 -36.26 30.81 -22.26
CA PRO A 6 -34.84 30.76 -22.52
C PRO A 6 -34.11 31.17 -21.23
N ILE A 7 -33.45 30.21 -20.59
CA ILE A 7 -32.42 30.53 -19.59
C ILE A 7 -31.25 31.11 -20.38
N LEU A 8 -31.11 32.45 -20.35
CA LEU A 8 -29.90 33.13 -20.79
C LEU A 8 -28.75 32.65 -19.89
N PHE A 9 -27.92 31.74 -20.42
CA PHE A 9 -26.57 31.58 -19.94
C PHE A 9 -25.81 32.87 -20.27
N LEU A 10 -25.65 33.72 -19.26
CA LEU A 10 -24.65 34.77 -19.24
C LEU A 10 -23.28 34.09 -19.37
N ILE A 11 -22.77 34.08 -20.58
CA ILE A 11 -21.38 33.80 -20.91
C ILE A 11 -20.54 34.86 -20.18
N PHE A 12 -20.02 34.52 -19.01
CA PHE A 12 -18.90 35.23 -18.41
C PHE A 12 -17.66 34.93 -19.24
N TRP A 13 -17.49 35.66 -20.35
CA TRP A 13 -16.16 35.94 -20.91
C TRP A 13 -15.44 36.90 -19.95
N GLY A 14 -15.02 36.38 -18.80
CA GLY A 14 -14.18 37.09 -17.84
C GLY A 14 -12.82 36.45 -17.81
N GLY A 15 -11.81 37.09 -18.43
CA GLY A 15 -10.40 36.83 -18.10
C GLY A 15 -9.47 36.31 -19.19
N TRP A 16 -9.82 36.29 -20.49
CA TRP A 16 -8.81 36.18 -21.55
C TRP A 16 -8.10 37.53 -21.78
N LEU A 17 -7.37 38.02 -20.78
CA LEU A 17 -6.27 38.94 -21.06
C LEU A 17 -5.13 38.10 -21.64
N SER A 18 -5.21 37.92 -22.96
CA SER A 18 -4.26 37.26 -23.86
C SER A 18 -2.80 37.48 -23.45
N ALA A 19 -2.25 36.55 -22.67
CA ALA A 19 -0.84 36.25 -22.81
C ALA A 19 -0.65 35.71 -24.23
N GLY A 20 0.06 36.45 -25.11
CA GLY A 20 0.33 36.02 -26.49
C GLY A 20 0.97 34.62 -26.55
N PRO A 21 1.18 34.03 -27.74
CA PRO A 21 1.73 32.68 -27.89
C PRO A 21 2.93 32.40 -26.97
N LEU A 22 2.99 31.20 -26.38
CA LEU A 22 4.15 30.81 -25.57
C LEU A 22 5.42 30.91 -26.42
N ARG A 23 6.37 31.74 -25.98
CA ARG A 23 7.63 31.89 -26.69
C ARG A 23 8.55 30.73 -26.37
N ILE A 24 8.83 29.88 -27.36
CA ILE A 24 9.91 28.90 -27.35
C ILE A 24 11.14 29.54 -28.01
N LYS A 25 12.34 29.37 -27.43
CA LYS A 25 13.61 29.88 -27.95
C LYS A 25 14.48 28.72 -28.41
N LYS A 26 15.46 29.04 -29.24
CA LYS A 26 16.52 28.10 -29.64
C LYS A 26 17.32 27.66 -28.42
N GLU A 27 17.68 26.38 -28.37
CA GLU A 27 18.39 25.66 -27.30
C GLU A 27 17.64 25.54 -25.95
N ASP A 28 16.34 25.89 -25.92
CA ASP A 28 15.54 25.79 -24.69
C ASP A 28 15.59 24.36 -24.12
N SER A 29 15.90 24.26 -22.82
CA SER A 29 15.69 23.07 -22.01
C SER A 29 14.31 23.11 -21.34
N ILE A 30 13.43 22.23 -21.79
CA ILE A 30 12.04 22.11 -21.37
C ILE A 30 11.94 20.96 -20.38
N VAL A 31 11.49 21.23 -19.16
CA VAL A 31 11.30 20.22 -18.12
C VAL A 31 9.81 20.08 -17.80
N ILE A 32 9.32 18.84 -17.79
CA ILE A 32 7.95 18.51 -17.38
C ILE A 32 8.02 17.88 -15.98
N LEU A 33 7.31 18.46 -15.02
CA LEU A 33 7.23 18.01 -13.63
C LEU A 33 5.78 17.79 -13.25
N GLY A 34 5.54 16.83 -12.37
CA GLY A 34 4.20 16.60 -11.83
C GLY A 34 3.93 15.14 -11.57
N ASN A 35 2.65 14.85 -11.44
CA ASN A 35 2.13 13.55 -11.11
C ASN A 35 2.09 12.56 -12.30
N THR A 36 1.23 11.55 -12.22
CA THR A 36 1.16 10.47 -13.22
C THR A 36 0.74 10.96 -14.60
N PHE A 37 0.02 12.08 -14.71
CA PHE A 37 -0.23 12.73 -16.00
C PHE A 37 1.10 13.10 -16.68
N ALA A 38 1.98 13.79 -15.97
CA ALA A 38 3.29 14.17 -16.47
C ALA A 38 4.13 12.93 -16.78
N GLU A 39 4.21 11.97 -15.85
CA GLU A 39 5.00 10.75 -16.06
C GLU A 39 4.55 10.00 -17.33
N ARG A 40 3.25 9.84 -17.57
CA ARG A 40 2.74 9.06 -18.73
C ARG A 40 3.06 9.68 -20.09
N MET A 41 3.28 10.99 -20.19
CA MET A 41 3.64 11.65 -21.46
C MET A 41 4.91 11.05 -22.09
N GLN A 42 5.81 10.46 -21.29
CA GLN A 42 7.02 9.79 -21.80
C GLN A 42 6.75 8.49 -22.56
N LEU A 43 5.63 7.82 -22.27
CA LEU A 43 5.28 6.55 -22.92
C LEU A 43 4.88 6.75 -24.38
N PHE A 44 4.27 7.88 -24.69
CA PHE A 44 3.65 8.12 -25.99
C PHE A 44 4.36 9.22 -26.79
N GLY A 45 4.82 10.29 -26.12
CA GLY A 45 5.72 11.30 -26.69
C GLY A 45 5.09 12.32 -27.64
N TYR A 46 3.75 12.39 -27.76
CA TYR A 46 3.12 13.23 -28.78
C TYR A 46 3.42 14.72 -28.61
N PHE A 47 3.42 15.23 -27.37
CA PHE A 47 3.72 16.65 -27.13
C PHE A 47 5.17 17.01 -27.45
N GLU A 48 6.14 16.13 -27.18
CA GLU A 48 7.54 16.36 -27.53
C GLU A 48 7.75 16.31 -29.05
N VAL A 49 7.11 15.35 -29.74
CA VAL A 49 7.10 15.30 -31.22
C VAL A 49 6.53 16.60 -31.80
N PHE A 50 5.46 17.15 -31.20
CA PHE A 50 4.88 18.43 -31.63
C PHE A 50 5.92 19.55 -31.57
N LEU A 51 6.63 19.67 -30.44
CA LEU A 51 7.61 20.72 -30.23
C LEU A 51 8.74 20.65 -31.26
N HIS A 52 9.29 19.46 -31.51
CA HIS A 52 10.33 19.29 -32.53
C HIS A 52 9.84 19.55 -33.95
N SER A 53 8.60 19.16 -34.27
CA SER A 53 8.01 19.38 -35.59
C SER A 53 7.71 20.86 -35.84
N ARG A 54 7.26 21.57 -34.80
CA ARG A 54 6.92 23.00 -34.88
C ARG A 54 8.15 23.90 -34.90
N PHE A 55 9.23 23.46 -34.27
CA PHE A 55 10.47 24.21 -34.07
C PHE A 55 11.70 23.39 -34.52
N PRO A 56 11.80 23.05 -35.83
CA PRO A 56 12.80 22.12 -36.34
C PRO A 56 14.25 22.57 -36.09
N ASP A 57 14.50 23.89 -36.15
CA ASP A 57 15.85 24.47 -36.03
C ASP A 57 16.21 24.91 -34.61
N HIS A 58 15.41 24.52 -33.61
CA HIS A 58 15.55 25.02 -32.24
C HIS A 58 16.42 24.15 -31.33
N ASN A 59 16.82 22.94 -31.74
CA ASN A 59 17.60 22.01 -30.92
C ASN A 59 17.08 21.89 -29.48
N LEU A 60 15.76 21.74 -29.34
CA LEU A 60 15.10 21.68 -28.04
C LEU A 60 15.58 20.46 -27.25
N ARG A 61 15.76 20.62 -25.94
CA ARG A 61 15.95 19.51 -25.01
C ARG A 61 14.67 19.34 -24.20
N VAL A 62 14.11 18.14 -24.17
CA VAL A 62 12.93 17.84 -23.37
C VAL A 62 13.28 16.81 -22.30
N ARG A 63 12.96 17.11 -21.04
CA ARG A 63 13.21 16.26 -19.87
C ARG A 63 11.91 16.06 -19.13
N ASN A 64 11.34 14.87 -19.23
CA ASN A 64 10.17 14.51 -18.46
C ASN A 64 10.61 13.92 -17.12
N MET A 65 10.44 14.70 -16.05
CA MET A 65 10.76 14.37 -14.68
C MET A 65 9.51 14.06 -13.85
N GLY A 66 8.40 13.73 -14.51
CA GLY A 66 7.17 13.29 -13.85
C GLY A 66 7.41 12.07 -12.96
N TRP A 67 6.67 12.00 -11.85
CA TRP A 67 6.72 10.90 -10.90
C TRP A 67 5.32 10.63 -10.37
N SER A 68 4.87 9.39 -10.44
CA SER A 68 3.52 8.99 -10.08
C SER A 68 3.11 9.48 -8.70
N ALA A 69 1.87 9.96 -8.62
CA ALA A 69 1.26 10.50 -7.41
C ALA A 69 2.04 11.63 -6.70
N ASP A 70 2.95 12.34 -7.39
CA ASP A 70 3.57 13.54 -6.83
C ASP A 70 2.53 14.63 -6.56
N GLU A 71 2.73 15.34 -5.45
CA GLU A 71 2.02 16.56 -5.06
C GLU A 71 3.02 17.71 -4.91
N VAL A 72 2.55 18.96 -4.92
CA VAL A 72 3.44 20.14 -4.79
C VAL A 72 4.33 20.05 -3.54
N HIS A 73 3.71 19.72 -2.40
CA HIS A 73 4.36 19.70 -1.09
C HIS A 73 4.92 18.31 -0.73
N GLN A 74 4.40 17.24 -1.33
CA GLN A 74 4.78 15.85 -1.04
C GLN A 74 5.36 15.16 -2.30
N ARG A 75 6.69 15.12 -2.38
CA ARG A 75 7.46 14.43 -3.42
C ARG A 75 8.38 13.40 -2.79
N ILE A 76 7.87 12.19 -2.61
CA ILE A 76 8.57 11.12 -1.89
C ILE A 76 9.63 10.54 -2.83
N ARG A 77 10.86 10.43 -2.34
CA ARG A 77 12.01 9.91 -3.09
C ARG A 77 12.83 8.96 -2.22
N PRO A 78 13.61 8.06 -2.84
CA PRO A 78 14.58 7.26 -2.12
C PRO A 78 15.54 8.15 -1.30
N GLN A 79 16.09 7.58 -0.22
CA GLN A 79 17.14 8.25 0.53
C GLN A 79 18.30 8.64 -0.41
N GLY A 80 18.90 9.81 -0.19
CA GLY A 80 20.06 10.28 -0.96
C GLY A 80 19.74 10.68 -2.42
N PHE A 81 18.46 10.59 -2.84
CA PHE A 81 18.04 11.13 -4.12
C PHE A 81 18.29 12.65 -4.18
N PRO A 82 18.79 13.20 -5.29
CA PRO A 82 19.12 14.61 -5.37
C PRO A 82 17.90 15.53 -5.16
N LYS A 83 18.14 16.72 -4.61
CA LYS A 83 17.10 17.73 -4.47
C LYS A 83 16.65 18.20 -5.85
N LEU A 84 15.35 18.45 -6.03
CA LEU A 84 14.77 18.94 -7.29
C LEU A 84 15.52 20.16 -7.85
N SER A 85 15.93 21.11 -7.00
CA SER A 85 16.65 22.30 -7.46
C SER A 85 18.03 21.98 -8.05
N ALA A 86 18.70 20.91 -7.63
CA ALA A 86 19.96 20.46 -8.21
C ALA A 86 19.72 19.81 -9.59
N GLU A 87 18.69 18.98 -9.70
CA GLU A 87 18.30 18.33 -10.95
C GLU A 87 17.86 19.34 -12.02
N LEU A 88 17.12 20.37 -11.64
CA LEU A 88 16.77 21.46 -12.56
C LEU A 88 18.01 22.23 -13.04
N LYS A 89 19.05 22.37 -12.21
CA LYS A 89 20.34 22.96 -12.62
C LYS A 89 21.11 22.05 -13.56
N GLU A 90 21.19 20.76 -13.25
CA GLU A 90 21.81 19.74 -14.10
C GLU A 90 21.21 19.77 -15.51
N HIS A 91 19.89 19.92 -15.60
CA HIS A 91 19.18 20.01 -16.88
C HIS A 91 19.08 21.42 -17.45
N ARG A 92 19.69 22.44 -16.81
CA ARG A 92 19.69 23.84 -17.26
C ARG A 92 18.28 24.35 -17.61
N ALA A 93 17.29 24.07 -16.76
CA ALA A 93 15.89 24.28 -17.08
C ALA A 93 15.55 25.75 -17.47
N ASP A 94 14.98 25.94 -18.67
CA ASP A 94 14.57 27.23 -19.24
C ASP A 94 13.05 27.43 -19.25
N LEU A 95 12.31 26.33 -19.37
CA LEU A 95 10.85 26.28 -19.40
C LEU A 95 10.36 25.09 -18.58
N LEU A 96 9.47 25.35 -17.63
CA LEU A 96 8.88 24.34 -16.75
C LEU A 96 7.38 24.17 -17.06
N PHE A 97 6.95 22.94 -17.28
CA PHE A 97 5.54 22.53 -17.22
C PHE A 97 5.29 21.86 -15.88
N LEU A 98 4.35 22.37 -15.09
CA LEU A 98 4.02 21.84 -13.77
C LEU A 98 2.60 21.27 -13.79
N CYS A 99 2.48 19.96 -13.60
CA CYS A 99 1.22 19.20 -13.66
C CYS A 99 0.87 18.67 -12.25
N PHE A 100 0.22 19.51 -11.44
CA PHE A 100 -0.21 19.20 -10.06
C PHE A 100 -1.70 19.47 -9.89
N GLY A 101 -2.26 19.11 -8.74
CA GLY A 101 -3.64 19.44 -8.35
C GLY A 101 -4.59 18.25 -8.40
N PHE A 102 -4.32 17.19 -9.18
CA PHE A 102 -5.17 15.99 -9.21
C PHE A 102 -5.11 15.22 -7.88
N ASN A 103 -3.92 14.93 -7.37
CA ASN A 103 -3.75 14.16 -6.14
C ASN A 103 -4.19 14.96 -4.92
N GLU A 104 -3.83 16.24 -4.90
CA GLU A 104 -4.26 17.18 -3.87
C GLU A 104 -5.79 17.34 -3.85
N SER A 105 -6.46 17.17 -5.00
CA SER A 105 -7.92 17.26 -5.08
C SER A 105 -8.63 16.35 -4.08
N PHE A 106 -8.07 15.18 -3.75
CA PHE A 106 -8.70 14.22 -2.83
C PHE A 106 -8.84 14.73 -1.39
N GLN A 107 -8.19 15.83 -1.02
CA GLN A 107 -8.42 16.54 0.24
C GLN A 107 -9.73 17.36 0.25
N GLY A 108 -10.43 17.44 -0.89
CA GLY A 108 -11.69 18.19 -0.99
C GLY A 108 -11.50 19.69 -0.79
N ALA A 109 -12.56 20.39 -0.37
CA ALA A 109 -12.53 21.83 -0.17
C ALA A 109 -11.62 22.27 1.00
N THR A 110 -11.42 21.42 2.01
CA THR A 110 -10.62 21.74 3.21
C THR A 110 -9.12 21.85 2.91
N GLY A 111 -8.62 21.15 1.89
CA GLY A 111 -7.21 21.22 1.45
C GLY A 111 -6.87 22.43 0.58
N LEU A 112 -7.85 23.23 0.14
CA LEU A 112 -7.67 24.22 -0.93
C LEU A 112 -6.71 25.36 -0.55
N ASP A 113 -6.83 25.90 0.66
CA ASP A 113 -5.99 27.01 1.11
C ASP A 113 -4.53 26.58 1.31
N HIS A 114 -4.34 25.37 1.87
CA HIS A 114 -3.02 24.77 1.99
C HIS A 114 -2.38 24.56 0.60
N TYR A 115 -3.14 24.01 -0.35
CA TYR A 115 -2.68 23.81 -1.72
C TYR A 115 -2.22 25.12 -2.39
N LYS A 116 -3.04 26.18 -2.30
CA LYS A 116 -2.70 27.51 -2.85
C LYS A 116 -1.39 28.05 -2.26
N ALA A 117 -1.26 27.98 -0.93
CA ALA A 117 -0.07 28.45 -0.23
C ALA A 117 1.18 27.66 -0.66
N GLU A 118 1.11 26.34 -0.73
CA GLU A 118 2.22 25.49 -1.14
C GLU A 118 2.60 25.70 -2.61
N LEU A 119 1.61 25.83 -3.50
CA LEU A 119 1.85 26.12 -4.92
C LEU A 119 2.50 27.49 -5.12
N GLY A 120 1.99 28.54 -4.47
CA GLY A 120 2.56 29.88 -4.54
C GLY A 120 3.99 29.93 -3.99
N ASN A 121 4.24 29.28 -2.85
CA ASN A 121 5.58 29.13 -2.28
C ASN A 121 6.53 28.38 -3.22
N PHE A 122 6.04 27.34 -3.89
CA PHE A 122 6.82 26.58 -4.85
C PHE A 122 7.17 27.41 -6.09
N LEU A 123 6.21 28.14 -6.66
CA LEU A 123 6.44 29.06 -7.77
C LEU A 123 7.47 30.14 -7.43
N LYS A 124 7.33 30.77 -6.26
CA LYS A 124 8.28 31.78 -5.78
C LYS A 124 9.70 31.23 -5.68
N LYS A 125 9.86 30.00 -5.17
CA LYS A 125 11.16 29.32 -5.11
C LYS A 125 11.74 29.07 -6.50
N LEU A 126 10.93 28.65 -7.47
CA LEU A 126 11.39 28.41 -8.85
C LEU A 126 11.78 29.71 -9.56
N GLN A 127 10.96 30.76 -9.45
CA GLN A 127 11.22 32.08 -10.06
C GLN A 127 12.46 32.76 -9.45
N GLY A 128 12.80 32.45 -8.20
CA GLY A 128 13.99 32.95 -7.51
C GLY A 128 15.30 32.24 -7.87
N GLN A 129 15.28 31.25 -8.77
CA GLN A 129 16.46 30.45 -9.14
C GLN A 129 16.80 30.62 -10.62
N LYS A 130 18.09 30.57 -10.95
CA LYS A 130 18.60 30.59 -12.33
C LYS A 130 19.18 29.22 -12.68
N PHE A 131 18.33 28.31 -13.12
CA PHE A 131 18.73 26.92 -13.37
C PHE A 131 19.67 26.79 -14.59
N ASN A 132 19.47 27.60 -15.62
CA ASN A 132 20.33 27.66 -16.80
C ASN A 132 21.61 28.50 -16.60
N GLY A 133 21.76 29.15 -15.43
CA GLY A 133 22.86 30.07 -15.10
C GLY A 133 22.60 31.56 -15.42
N GLU A 134 21.56 31.88 -16.19
CA GLU A 134 21.37 33.21 -16.79
C GLU A 134 20.07 33.88 -16.31
N SER A 135 18.94 33.16 -16.39
CA SER A 135 17.60 33.67 -16.15
C SER A 135 16.75 32.74 -15.30
N ALA A 136 15.71 33.28 -14.67
CA ALA A 136 14.65 32.46 -14.09
C ALA A 136 13.94 31.65 -15.17
N PRO A 137 13.46 30.43 -14.86
CA PRO A 137 12.71 29.63 -15.83
C PRO A 137 11.38 30.30 -16.16
N ARG A 138 10.92 30.16 -17.41
CA ARG A 138 9.51 30.37 -17.74
C ARG A 138 8.69 29.23 -17.15
N ILE A 139 7.51 29.52 -16.63
CA ILE A 139 6.66 28.51 -15.97
C ILE A 139 5.28 28.49 -16.63
N VAL A 140 4.80 27.27 -16.91
CA VAL A 140 3.44 26.94 -17.29
C VAL A 140 2.85 26.02 -16.23
N LEU A 141 1.84 26.48 -15.50
CA LEU A 141 0.97 25.63 -14.70
C LEU A 141 -0.05 24.97 -15.62
N VAL A 142 -0.11 23.65 -15.60
CA VAL A 142 -1.05 22.86 -16.41
C VAL A 142 -2.14 22.34 -15.49
N SER A 143 -3.41 22.61 -15.81
CA SER A 143 -4.51 22.10 -14.99
C SER A 143 -4.64 20.58 -15.08
N PRO A 144 -5.16 19.93 -14.02
CA PRO A 144 -5.56 18.54 -14.09
C PRO A 144 -6.60 18.29 -15.20
N ILE A 145 -6.58 17.10 -15.80
CA ILE A 145 -7.64 16.65 -16.72
C ILE A 145 -8.88 16.19 -15.93
N PRO A 146 -10.08 16.21 -16.55
CA PRO A 146 -11.29 15.74 -15.88
C PRO A 146 -11.30 14.22 -15.69
N PHE A 147 -12.09 13.78 -14.73
CA PHE A 147 -12.50 12.41 -14.53
C PHE A 147 -13.48 12.00 -15.64
N GLU A 148 -13.03 11.15 -16.56
CA GLU A 148 -13.85 10.57 -17.63
C GLU A 148 -14.80 9.49 -17.07
N LYS A 149 -16.07 9.57 -17.44
CA LYS A 149 -17.06 8.56 -17.06
C LYS A 149 -16.77 7.23 -17.77
N ILE A 150 -16.58 6.16 -16.99
CA ILE A 150 -16.43 4.79 -17.49
C ILE A 150 -17.35 3.85 -16.69
N ASP A 151 -18.15 3.04 -17.38
CA ASP A 151 -19.14 2.12 -16.80
C ASP A 151 -18.49 0.86 -16.17
N LYS A 152 -17.61 1.03 -15.15
CA LYS A 152 -16.87 -0.08 -14.51
C LYS A 152 -16.54 0.13 -13.01
N GLY A 153 -17.54 0.36 -12.16
CA GLY A 153 -17.34 0.38 -10.70
C GLY A 153 -16.40 1.47 -10.16
N LEU A 154 -16.14 2.49 -10.98
CA LEU A 154 -15.35 3.67 -10.63
C LEU A 154 -16.14 4.62 -9.72
N PRO A 155 -15.46 5.55 -9.01
CA PRO A 155 -16.10 6.67 -8.33
C PRO A 155 -17.02 7.47 -9.26
N ASN A 156 -17.97 8.19 -8.65
CA ASN A 156 -18.86 9.10 -9.39
C ASN A 156 -18.02 10.20 -10.08
N SER A 157 -18.10 10.25 -11.41
CA SER A 157 -17.34 11.19 -12.23
C SER A 157 -17.74 12.65 -11.99
N ASP A 158 -19.01 12.94 -11.71
CA ASP A 158 -19.50 14.30 -11.51
C ASP A 158 -18.91 14.88 -10.22
N GLU A 159 -18.91 14.10 -9.15
CA GLU A 159 -18.30 14.49 -7.88
C GLU A 159 -16.77 14.59 -7.99
N GLY A 160 -16.13 13.65 -8.70
CA GLY A 160 -14.72 13.74 -9.03
C GLY A 160 -14.37 15.02 -9.78
N ASN A 161 -15.18 15.39 -10.79
CA ASN A 161 -14.97 16.59 -11.60
C ASN A 161 -15.18 17.88 -10.83
N ARG A 162 -16.19 17.97 -9.96
CA ARG A 162 -16.36 19.14 -9.08
C ARG A 162 -15.12 19.38 -8.23
N ARG A 163 -14.59 18.31 -7.64
CA ARG A 163 -13.40 18.38 -6.79
C ARG A 163 -12.15 18.78 -7.57
N ILE A 164 -11.92 18.17 -8.75
CA ILE A 164 -10.78 18.52 -9.61
C ILE A 164 -10.89 19.98 -10.10
N GLN A 165 -12.09 20.44 -10.44
CA GLN A 165 -12.32 21.81 -10.89
C GLN A 165 -11.91 22.85 -9.84
N LEU A 166 -12.20 22.61 -8.55
CA LEU A 166 -11.77 23.50 -7.46
C LEU A 166 -10.24 23.72 -7.47
N TYR A 167 -9.48 22.65 -7.67
CA TYR A 167 -8.00 22.71 -7.68
C TYR A 167 -7.46 23.28 -8.99
N SER A 168 -8.16 23.08 -10.11
CA SER A 168 -7.87 23.76 -11.38
C SER A 168 -8.03 25.29 -11.23
N THR A 169 -9.17 25.77 -10.71
CA THR A 169 -9.42 27.20 -10.46
C THR A 169 -8.42 27.79 -9.46
N ALA A 170 -8.06 27.04 -8.41
CA ALA A 170 -7.03 27.47 -7.46
C ALA A 170 -5.65 27.61 -8.14
N SER A 171 -5.28 26.67 -9.00
CA SER A 171 -4.04 26.74 -9.79
C SER A 171 -4.02 27.96 -10.71
N GLU A 172 -5.14 28.27 -11.35
CA GLU A 172 -5.30 29.46 -12.19
C GLU A 172 -5.12 30.74 -11.36
N THR A 173 -5.77 30.82 -10.20
CA THR A 173 -5.66 31.98 -9.29
C THR A 173 -4.21 32.21 -8.87
N VAL A 174 -3.54 31.17 -8.40
CA VAL A 174 -2.12 31.25 -8.00
C VAL A 174 -1.22 31.58 -9.19
N ALA A 175 -1.55 31.10 -10.39
CA ALA A 175 -0.82 31.44 -11.60
C ALA A 175 -0.86 32.95 -11.89
N GLN A 176 -2.06 33.54 -11.79
CA GLN A 176 -2.29 34.98 -11.97
C GLN A 176 -1.55 35.80 -10.91
N GLU A 177 -1.64 35.42 -9.63
CA GLU A 177 -0.94 36.09 -8.52
C GLU A 177 0.59 36.11 -8.68
N HIS A 178 1.16 35.06 -9.27
CA HIS A 178 2.60 34.92 -9.49
C HIS A 178 3.07 35.34 -10.89
N GLY A 179 2.15 35.80 -11.76
CA GLY A 179 2.46 36.20 -13.13
C GLY A 179 3.04 35.06 -13.99
N VAL A 180 2.63 33.82 -13.74
CA VAL A 180 3.02 32.64 -14.54
C VAL A 180 1.88 32.25 -15.48
N ARG A 181 2.20 31.52 -16.56
CA ARG A 181 1.17 31.09 -17.51
C ARG A 181 0.36 29.95 -16.91
N PHE A 182 -0.96 29.98 -17.09
CA PHE A 182 -1.85 28.85 -16.85
C PHE A 182 -2.31 28.25 -18.18
N LEU A 183 -2.32 26.92 -18.26
CA LEU A 183 -2.85 26.16 -19.39
C LEU A 183 -4.01 25.31 -18.88
N ASP A 184 -5.23 25.69 -19.27
CA ASP A 184 -6.41 24.90 -18.94
C ASP A 184 -6.59 23.71 -19.89
N LEU A 185 -6.47 22.50 -19.34
CA LEU A 185 -6.84 21.25 -19.99
C LEU A 185 -8.16 20.68 -19.46
N PHE A 186 -8.62 21.10 -18.28
CA PHE A 186 -9.82 20.55 -17.64
C PHE A 186 -11.06 20.78 -18.51
N THR A 187 -11.36 22.04 -18.83
CA THR A 187 -12.56 22.43 -19.57
C THR A 187 -12.62 21.82 -20.97
N PRO A 188 -11.60 21.98 -21.85
CA PRO A 188 -11.68 21.45 -23.21
C PRO A 188 -11.70 19.91 -23.26
N MET A 189 -11.09 19.25 -22.28
CA MET A 189 -11.17 17.79 -22.18
C MET A 189 -12.54 17.32 -21.69
N LEU A 190 -13.20 18.07 -20.80
CA LEU A 190 -14.53 17.72 -20.29
C LEU A 190 -15.58 17.84 -21.41
N GLU A 191 -15.48 18.90 -22.21
CA GLU A 191 -16.29 19.08 -23.42
C GLU A 191 -16.03 17.94 -24.42
N ARG A 192 -14.76 17.60 -24.67
CA ARG A 192 -14.41 16.51 -25.60
C ARG A 192 -14.93 15.16 -25.13
N ALA A 193 -14.78 14.84 -23.84
CA ALA A 193 -15.29 13.60 -23.25
C ALA A 193 -16.82 13.49 -23.34
N SER A 194 -17.52 14.63 -23.30
CA SER A 194 -18.99 14.67 -23.42
C SER A 194 -19.48 14.54 -24.88
N ASN A 195 -18.65 14.92 -25.86
CA ASN A 195 -19.04 15.01 -27.27
C ASN A 195 -18.65 13.78 -28.12
N ILE A 196 -17.78 12.88 -27.63
CA ILE A 196 -17.35 11.69 -28.37
C ILE A 196 -18.20 10.50 -27.95
N SER A 197 -18.99 9.95 -28.88
CA SER A 197 -19.84 8.78 -28.60
C SER A 197 -19.09 7.44 -28.51
N ASN A 198 -17.84 7.32 -28.99
CA ASN A 198 -17.24 6.00 -29.23
C ASN A 198 -15.78 5.77 -28.80
N ARG A 199 -15.01 6.76 -28.27
CA ARG A 199 -13.58 6.56 -27.98
C ARG A 199 -13.15 7.15 -26.64
N LYS A 200 -12.67 6.26 -25.76
CA LYS A 200 -12.21 6.60 -24.40
C LYS A 200 -10.85 7.28 -24.43
N ILE A 201 -10.72 8.35 -23.66
CA ILE A 201 -9.50 9.18 -23.54
C ILE A 201 -8.59 8.64 -22.44
N THR A 202 -9.13 7.91 -21.47
CA THR A 202 -8.42 7.33 -20.35
C THR A 202 -8.63 5.82 -20.28
N ILE A 203 -7.71 5.12 -19.62
CA ILE A 203 -7.80 3.67 -19.41
C ILE A 203 -8.69 3.30 -18.21
N ASN A 204 -8.88 4.24 -17.28
CA ASN A 204 -9.53 4.02 -15.98
C ASN A 204 -10.22 5.28 -15.40
N GLY A 205 -10.55 6.26 -16.23
CA GLY A 205 -11.21 7.51 -15.84
C GLY A 205 -10.24 8.67 -15.65
N VAL A 206 -8.97 8.41 -15.31
CA VAL A 206 -8.02 9.48 -14.92
C VAL A 206 -6.64 9.38 -15.59
N HIS A 207 -6.21 8.19 -16.03
CA HIS A 207 -4.92 8.03 -16.72
C HIS A 207 -5.11 7.93 -18.23
N LEU A 208 -4.45 8.80 -19.00
CA LEU A 208 -4.59 8.87 -20.46
C LEU A 208 -4.23 7.57 -21.16
N SER A 209 -5.07 7.13 -22.10
CA SER A 209 -4.69 6.14 -23.13
C SER A 209 -3.71 6.75 -24.13
N GLU A 210 -3.23 5.98 -25.11
CA GLU A 210 -2.39 6.56 -26.18
C GLU A 210 -3.18 7.59 -27.00
N TYR A 211 -4.44 7.29 -27.30
CA TYR A 211 -5.37 8.24 -27.91
C TYR A 211 -5.58 9.48 -27.04
N GLY A 212 -5.65 9.30 -25.72
CA GLY A 212 -5.74 10.39 -24.77
C GLY A 212 -4.55 11.34 -24.83
N ASP A 213 -3.32 10.81 -24.80
CA ASP A 213 -2.10 11.62 -24.92
C ASP A 213 -2.01 12.34 -26.28
N TRP A 214 -2.42 11.66 -27.35
CA TRP A 214 -2.52 12.25 -28.70
C TRP A 214 -3.51 13.43 -28.75
N ALA A 215 -4.67 13.30 -28.09
CA ALA A 215 -5.69 14.35 -28.05
C ALA A 215 -5.28 15.51 -27.13
N VAL A 216 -4.79 15.20 -25.92
CA VAL A 216 -4.30 16.19 -24.95
C VAL A 216 -3.16 17.02 -25.53
N SER A 217 -2.22 16.38 -26.24
CA SER A 217 -1.08 17.08 -26.85
C SER A 217 -1.53 18.17 -27.84
N GLN A 218 -2.63 17.97 -28.57
CA GLN A 218 -3.22 19.00 -29.44
C GLN A 218 -3.83 20.14 -28.64
N LEU A 219 -4.53 19.82 -27.55
CA LEU A 219 -5.13 20.83 -26.67
C LEU A 219 -4.04 21.66 -25.99
N MET A 220 -2.95 21.03 -25.56
CA MET A 220 -1.77 21.74 -25.04
C MET A 220 -1.21 22.68 -26.11
N ALA A 221 -0.98 22.20 -27.33
CA ALA A 221 -0.45 23.04 -28.40
C ALA A 221 -1.36 24.23 -28.75
N ARG A 222 -2.68 24.04 -28.78
CA ARG A 222 -3.67 25.10 -29.02
C ARG A 222 -3.74 26.08 -27.86
N GLY A 223 -3.88 25.60 -26.62
CA GLY A 223 -3.96 26.44 -25.42
C GLY A 223 -2.68 27.25 -25.15
N LEU A 224 -1.53 26.79 -25.65
CA LEU A 224 -0.27 27.55 -25.60
C LEU A 224 -0.10 28.54 -26.76
N GLY A 225 -1.04 28.59 -27.72
CA GLY A 225 -0.95 29.41 -28.93
C GLY A 225 0.16 28.97 -29.89
N LEU A 226 0.60 27.71 -29.79
CA LEU A 226 1.66 27.14 -30.64
C LEU A 226 1.10 26.54 -31.93
N TRP A 227 -0.18 26.13 -31.89
CA TRP A 227 -0.95 25.68 -33.04
C TRP A 227 -1.36 26.85 -33.92
N ARG A 228 -1.33 26.69 -35.25
CA ARG A 228 -1.78 27.70 -36.22
C ARG A 228 -2.95 27.16 -37.04
N ASP A 229 -3.88 28.03 -37.42
CA ASP A 229 -5.13 27.65 -38.11
C ASP A 229 -4.93 27.22 -39.58
N ASP A 230 -3.80 27.58 -40.20
CA ASP A 230 -3.38 27.10 -41.52
C ASP A 230 -2.92 25.63 -41.52
N LEU A 231 -2.78 25.03 -40.34
CA LEU A 231 -2.48 23.61 -40.15
C LEU A 231 -3.77 22.77 -40.07
N SER A 232 -4.63 22.88 -41.08
CA SER A 232 -5.70 21.89 -41.26
C SER A 232 -5.05 20.50 -41.31
N LEU A 233 -5.56 19.55 -40.52
CA LEU A 233 -5.05 18.18 -40.48
C LEU A 233 -5.82 17.36 -41.53
N PRO A 234 -5.31 17.20 -42.77
CA PRO A 234 -5.91 16.25 -43.68
C PRO A 234 -5.83 14.85 -43.08
N THR A 235 -6.81 14.00 -43.38
CA THR A 235 -6.76 12.59 -43.01
C THR A 235 -5.57 11.94 -43.72
N ALA A 236 -4.53 11.60 -42.95
CA ALA A 236 -3.35 10.92 -43.48
C ALA A 236 -3.59 9.41 -43.46
N THR A 237 -3.19 8.71 -44.52
CA THR A 237 -3.38 7.26 -44.66
C THR A 237 -2.24 6.45 -44.04
N LEU A 238 -1.07 7.06 -43.82
CA LEU A 238 0.14 6.41 -43.30
C LEU A 238 0.76 7.28 -42.20
N ARG A 239 1.12 6.64 -41.10
CA ARG A 239 1.83 7.25 -39.98
C ARG A 239 3.24 6.67 -39.90
N ASP A 240 4.27 7.49 -40.13
CA ASP A 240 5.65 7.09 -39.86
C ASP A 240 5.99 7.32 -38.39
N GLU A 241 6.15 6.22 -37.64
CA GLU A 241 6.42 6.24 -36.21
C GLU A 241 7.91 6.37 -35.87
N LYS A 242 8.82 6.43 -36.86
CA LYS A 242 10.28 6.47 -36.61
C LYS A 242 10.70 7.63 -35.72
N PHE A 243 10.19 8.83 -35.99
CA PHE A 243 10.55 10.03 -35.20
C PHE A 243 10.02 9.92 -33.76
N ARG A 244 8.77 9.47 -33.59
CA ARG A 244 8.18 9.28 -32.25
C ARG A 244 8.86 8.14 -31.48
N ARG A 245 9.25 7.07 -32.18
CA ARG A 245 10.06 5.99 -31.62
C ARG A 245 11.41 6.52 -31.13
N ALA A 246 12.11 7.35 -31.91
CA ALA A 246 13.36 7.97 -31.46
C ALA A 246 13.16 8.86 -30.21
N VAL A 247 12.05 9.61 -30.15
CA VAL A 247 11.66 10.39 -28.96
C VAL A 247 11.49 9.49 -27.74
N TYR A 248 10.78 8.37 -27.92
CA TYR A 248 10.62 7.35 -26.88
C TYR A 248 11.96 6.75 -26.45
N GLU A 249 12.84 6.33 -27.37
CA GLU A 249 14.11 5.69 -27.01
C GLU A 249 15.02 6.63 -26.21
N LYS A 250 15.07 7.91 -26.60
CA LYS A 250 15.72 8.96 -25.80
C LYS A 250 15.11 9.06 -24.40
N ASN A 251 13.77 9.08 -24.30
CA ASN A 251 13.08 9.12 -23.01
C ASN A 251 13.31 7.85 -22.20
N HIS A 252 13.39 6.67 -22.81
CA HIS A 252 13.68 5.40 -22.14
C HIS A 252 15.05 5.44 -21.47
N HIS A 253 16.08 5.92 -22.17
CA HIS A 253 17.41 6.09 -21.59
C HIS A 253 17.39 7.12 -20.45
N TYR A 254 16.69 8.25 -20.63
CA TYR A 254 16.54 9.26 -19.59
C TYR A 254 15.79 8.76 -18.37
N PHE A 255 14.65 8.08 -18.51
CA PHE A 255 13.89 7.52 -17.38
C PHE A 255 14.66 6.43 -16.65
N THR A 256 15.45 5.62 -17.38
CA THR A 256 16.32 4.63 -16.72
C THR A 256 17.51 5.29 -16.01
N TRP A 257 17.81 6.56 -16.30
CA TRP A 257 18.76 7.38 -15.54
C TRP A 257 18.08 8.15 -14.39
N TRP A 258 16.90 8.71 -14.61
CA TRP A 258 16.12 9.51 -13.67
C TRP A 258 15.49 8.66 -12.55
N HIS A 259 14.85 7.55 -12.94
CA HIS A 259 14.22 6.58 -12.05
C HIS A 259 14.76 5.16 -12.34
N PRO A 260 16.04 4.90 -12.03
CA PRO A 260 16.71 3.64 -12.34
C PRO A 260 16.20 2.48 -11.47
N PRO A 261 16.17 1.24 -11.98
CA PRO A 261 16.14 0.07 -11.09
C PRO A 261 17.39 0.05 -10.21
N ASN A 262 17.31 -0.52 -9.00
CA ASN A 262 18.38 -0.48 -8.00
C ASN A 262 18.74 0.95 -7.54
N ALA A 263 17.80 1.89 -7.51
CA ALA A 263 18.08 3.28 -7.09
C ALA A 263 18.70 3.40 -5.67
N SER A 264 18.49 2.42 -4.78
CA SER A 264 19.16 2.38 -3.46
C SER A 264 20.68 2.19 -3.55
N TYR A 265 21.17 1.55 -4.62
CA TYR A 265 22.60 1.38 -4.92
C TYR A 265 23.18 2.54 -5.72
N ILE A 266 22.34 3.44 -6.25
CA ILE A 266 22.78 4.60 -7.02
C ILE A 266 22.76 5.84 -6.14
N HIS A 267 21.63 6.12 -5.50
CA HIS A 267 21.40 7.31 -4.68
C HIS A 267 21.37 7.01 -3.17
N GLY A 268 20.90 5.81 -2.79
CA GLY A 268 20.59 5.46 -1.40
C GLY A 268 21.76 4.98 -0.54
N GLY A 269 21.41 4.49 0.65
CA GLY A 269 22.38 4.02 1.66
C GLY A 269 23.23 2.83 1.23
N ARG A 270 22.94 2.21 0.06
CA ARG A 270 23.70 1.09 -0.49
C ARG A 270 24.69 1.51 -1.58
N ASN A 271 24.81 2.80 -1.89
CA ASN A 271 25.68 3.30 -2.96
C ASN A 271 27.20 3.14 -2.72
N LYS A 272 27.61 2.69 -1.52
CA LYS A 272 29.00 2.36 -1.18
C LYS A 272 29.23 0.85 -0.99
N THR A 273 28.22 0.03 -1.25
CA THR A 273 28.34 -1.43 -1.14
C THR A 273 29.00 -2.00 -2.39
N ARG A 274 29.48 -3.24 -2.32
CA ARG A 274 30.02 -3.93 -3.51
C ARG A 274 28.97 -4.13 -4.60
N GLY A 275 27.70 -4.28 -4.23
CA GLY A 275 26.58 -4.29 -5.17
C GLY A 275 26.35 -2.99 -5.95
N ALA A 276 26.93 -1.87 -5.52
CA ALA A 276 26.89 -0.60 -6.26
C ALA A 276 28.07 -0.42 -7.23
N MET A 277 29.03 -1.35 -7.22
CA MET A 277 30.20 -1.29 -8.09
C MET A 277 29.76 -1.23 -9.55
N HIS A 278 30.48 -0.43 -10.34
CA HIS A 278 30.23 -0.11 -11.75
C HIS A 278 28.99 0.74 -12.07
N LEU A 279 27.96 0.78 -11.22
CA LEU A 279 26.71 1.50 -11.52
C LEU A 279 26.91 3.00 -11.78
N ALA A 280 27.89 3.64 -11.15
CA ALA A 280 28.25 5.03 -11.42
C ALA A 280 28.77 5.21 -12.87
N ASN A 281 29.65 4.31 -13.34
CA ASN A 281 30.15 4.34 -14.71
C ASN A 281 29.03 4.05 -15.71
N GLU A 282 28.14 3.10 -15.42
CA GLU A 282 26.96 2.81 -16.24
C GLU A 282 26.03 4.01 -16.34
N ARG A 283 25.89 4.77 -15.25
CA ARG A 283 25.10 6.00 -15.21
C ARG A 283 25.68 7.06 -16.15
N GLU A 284 27.01 7.22 -16.20
CA GLU A 284 27.66 8.13 -17.14
C GLU A 284 27.54 7.64 -18.59
N GLN A 285 27.69 6.35 -18.85
CA GLN A 285 27.43 5.78 -20.18
C GLN A 285 25.98 6.01 -20.66
N ARG A 286 25.00 5.94 -19.76
CA ARG A 286 23.61 6.29 -20.08
C ARG A 286 23.45 7.76 -20.45
N LYS A 287 24.20 8.68 -19.81
CA LYS A 287 24.20 10.10 -20.22
C LYS A 287 24.69 10.27 -21.65
N LEU A 288 25.76 9.58 -22.03
CA LEU A 288 26.28 9.61 -23.41
C LEU A 288 25.23 9.12 -24.43
N LEU A 289 24.47 8.07 -24.11
CA LEU A 289 23.37 7.59 -24.95
C LEU A 289 22.23 8.60 -25.06
N ILE A 290 21.88 9.28 -23.97
CA ILE A 290 20.85 10.33 -23.97
C ILE A 290 21.28 11.46 -24.90
N GLU A 291 22.48 12.00 -24.71
CA GLU A 291 23.01 13.09 -25.52
C GLU A 291 23.15 12.72 -27.00
N ALA A 292 23.55 11.47 -27.29
CA ALA A 292 23.61 10.97 -28.66
C ALA A 292 22.23 10.88 -29.30
N SER A 293 21.26 10.33 -28.58
CA SER A 293 19.87 10.22 -29.04
C SER A 293 19.26 11.61 -29.28
N GLU A 294 19.62 12.62 -28.48
CA GLU A 294 19.19 14.01 -28.69
C GLU A 294 19.79 14.62 -29.96
N ARG A 295 21.10 14.46 -30.18
CA ARG A 295 21.75 14.93 -31.41
C ARG A 295 21.17 14.28 -32.65
N GLU A 296 20.86 13.00 -32.58
CA GLU A 296 20.16 12.26 -33.63
C GLU A 296 18.77 12.83 -33.88
N LEU A 297 17.98 13.03 -32.81
CA LEU A 297 16.66 13.66 -32.91
C LEU A 297 16.72 15.04 -33.57
N TRP A 298 17.74 15.85 -33.28
CA TRP A 298 17.93 17.16 -33.92
C TRP A 298 18.32 17.04 -35.40
N ALA A 299 19.09 16.03 -35.78
CA ALA A 299 19.51 15.79 -37.16
C ALA A 299 18.44 15.12 -38.03
N MET A 300 17.50 14.36 -37.43
CA MET A 300 16.42 13.69 -38.16
C MET A 300 15.51 14.68 -38.88
N GLU A 301 14.98 14.28 -40.05
CA GLU A 301 13.89 15.01 -40.68
C GLU A 301 12.67 15.03 -39.76
N LYS A 302 12.13 16.23 -39.52
CA LYS A 302 10.99 16.41 -38.60
C LYS A 302 9.70 16.08 -39.35
N PRO A 303 8.80 15.27 -38.76
CA PRO A 303 7.55 14.93 -39.43
C PRO A 303 6.67 16.17 -39.57
N LYS A 304 5.84 16.19 -40.61
CA LYS A 304 4.79 17.20 -40.74
C LYS A 304 3.73 16.95 -39.67
N LEU A 305 3.10 18.01 -39.19
CA LEU A 305 2.03 17.87 -38.19
C LEU A 305 0.87 17.00 -38.68
N SER A 306 0.56 17.01 -39.98
CA SER A 306 -0.42 16.11 -40.60
C SER A 306 -0.02 14.63 -40.55
N GLU A 307 1.26 14.29 -40.46
CA GLU A 307 1.70 12.89 -40.38
C GLU A 307 1.57 12.36 -38.96
N VAL A 308 1.76 13.21 -37.95
CA VAL A 308 1.64 12.83 -36.53
C VAL A 308 0.17 12.85 -36.07
N TRP A 309 -0.62 13.81 -36.55
CA TRP A 309 -2.01 14.04 -36.15
C TRP A 309 -3.07 13.78 -37.24
N GLY A 310 -2.69 13.33 -38.43
CA GLY A 310 -3.66 12.99 -39.49
C GLY A 310 -4.26 11.58 -39.38
N ALA A 311 -3.66 10.71 -38.55
CA ALA A 311 -4.17 9.39 -38.22
C ALA A 311 -4.20 9.23 -36.69
N GLU A 312 -5.19 8.52 -36.15
CA GLU A 312 -5.30 8.24 -34.71
C GLU A 312 -4.47 7.00 -34.31
N PRO A 313 -3.99 6.91 -33.05
CA PRO A 313 -3.23 5.76 -32.60
C PRO A 313 -4.07 4.48 -32.51
N VAL A 314 -3.38 3.35 -32.67
CA VAL A 314 -3.91 2.00 -32.44
C VAL A 314 -3.63 1.62 -30.99
N GLU A 315 -4.68 1.50 -30.19
CA GLU A 315 -4.54 1.18 -28.77
C GLU A 315 -3.89 -0.20 -28.56
N GLY A 316 -2.97 -0.26 -27.62
CA GLY A 316 -2.23 -1.48 -27.27
C GLY A 316 -1.07 -1.84 -28.18
N LYS A 317 -0.72 -1.00 -29.15
CA LYS A 317 0.54 -1.13 -29.93
C LYS A 317 1.48 0.04 -29.65
N PRO A 318 1.88 0.24 -28.39
CA PRO A 318 2.60 1.45 -28.03
C PRO A 318 4.03 1.45 -28.58
N VAL A 319 4.54 2.63 -28.92
CA VAL A 319 5.93 2.80 -29.38
C VAL A 319 6.97 2.40 -28.35
N TRP A 320 6.60 2.19 -27.09
CA TRP A 320 7.53 1.73 -26.06
C TRP A 320 7.77 0.22 -26.06
N PHE A 321 6.97 -0.55 -26.81
CA PHE A 321 7.10 -1.99 -26.93
C PHE A 321 7.47 -2.38 -28.38
N PRO A 322 8.51 -3.22 -28.59
CA PRO A 322 9.46 -3.76 -27.60
C PRO A 322 10.39 -2.68 -27.04
N THR A 323 11.16 -3.00 -25.98
CA THR A 323 12.20 -2.09 -25.46
C THR A 323 13.24 -1.71 -26.54
N PRO A 324 14.02 -0.62 -26.38
CA PRO A 324 14.98 -0.16 -27.38
C PRO A 324 15.98 -1.24 -27.81
N ALA A 325 16.35 -1.26 -29.08
CA ALA A 325 17.34 -2.19 -29.62
C ALA A 325 18.76 -1.87 -29.12
N SER A 326 19.65 -2.86 -29.15
CA SER A 326 21.06 -2.67 -28.78
C SER A 326 21.75 -1.70 -29.74
N ARG A 327 22.62 -0.83 -29.20
CA ARG A 327 23.40 0.14 -29.97
C ARG A 327 24.71 0.51 -29.29
N ASP A 328 25.68 0.92 -30.08
CA ASP A 328 26.98 1.38 -29.60
C ASP A 328 26.84 2.66 -28.76
N ILE A 329 27.67 2.77 -27.72
CA ILE A 329 27.72 3.93 -26.83
C ILE A 329 28.82 4.87 -27.35
N PRO A 330 28.51 6.11 -27.77
CA PRO A 330 29.51 7.01 -28.31
C PRO A 330 30.65 7.30 -27.33
N GLY A 331 31.90 7.20 -27.81
CA GLY A 331 33.09 7.41 -26.99
C GLY A 331 33.49 6.21 -26.13
N VAL A 332 32.79 5.08 -26.23
CA VAL A 332 33.13 3.82 -25.56
C VAL A 332 33.53 2.79 -26.62
N ALA A 333 34.71 2.19 -26.46
CA ALA A 333 35.20 1.21 -27.43
C ALA A 333 34.39 -0.10 -27.35
N LYS A 334 34.28 -0.80 -28.47
CA LYS A 334 33.62 -2.11 -28.55
C LYS A 334 34.30 -3.13 -27.63
N GLY A 335 33.54 -3.78 -26.77
CA GLY A 335 34.04 -4.63 -25.67
C GLY A 335 34.35 -3.88 -24.37
N GLN A 336 34.16 -2.55 -24.33
CA GLN A 336 34.27 -1.72 -23.12
C GLN A 336 32.91 -1.10 -22.71
N GLU A 337 31.82 -1.46 -23.39
CA GLU A 337 30.46 -1.25 -22.88
C GLU A 337 30.33 -1.96 -21.51
N ALA A 338 29.29 -1.64 -20.72
CA ALA A 338 29.11 -2.07 -19.32
C ALA A 338 29.13 -3.59 -19.01
N GLN A 339 29.56 -4.44 -19.93
CA GLN A 339 29.82 -5.87 -19.77
C GLN A 339 31.14 -6.13 -19.03
N TRP A 340 31.31 -5.57 -17.82
CA TRP A 340 32.47 -5.90 -16.99
C TRP A 340 32.19 -7.18 -16.19
N GLU A 341 32.21 -8.33 -16.84
CA GLU A 341 32.43 -9.58 -16.10
C GLU A 341 33.89 -9.59 -15.63
N VAL A 342 34.13 -8.99 -14.47
CA VAL A 342 35.49 -8.82 -13.96
C VAL A 342 35.83 -10.02 -13.09
N GLU A 343 36.72 -10.89 -13.55
CA GLU A 343 37.24 -12.00 -12.73
C GLU A 343 37.90 -11.49 -11.43
N SER A 344 38.39 -10.24 -11.40
CA SER A 344 38.89 -9.62 -10.17
C SER A 344 37.79 -9.35 -9.13
N ASP A 345 36.52 -9.35 -9.53
CA ASP A 345 35.39 -9.24 -8.60
C ASP A 345 35.18 -10.56 -7.82
N GLY A 346 35.85 -11.65 -8.20
CA GLY A 346 35.82 -12.92 -7.50
C GLY A 346 35.72 -14.10 -8.47
N PRO A 347 36.01 -15.33 -8.00
CA PRO A 347 35.94 -16.50 -8.85
C PRO A 347 34.49 -16.74 -9.32
N SER A 348 34.30 -17.05 -10.59
CA SER A 348 33.09 -17.74 -11.05
C SER A 348 33.14 -19.21 -10.63
N ASP A 349 31.98 -19.82 -10.40
CA ASP A 349 31.91 -21.27 -10.34
C ASP A 349 32.13 -21.83 -11.76
N LYS A 350 33.34 -22.33 -12.02
CA LYS A 350 33.71 -22.93 -13.30
C LYS A 350 33.10 -24.33 -13.49
N HIS A 351 32.25 -24.78 -12.58
CA HIS A 351 31.65 -26.13 -12.57
C HIS A 351 30.13 -26.11 -12.64
N LEU A 352 29.56 -25.29 -13.53
CA LEU A 352 28.16 -25.44 -13.94
C LEU A 352 27.90 -26.90 -14.31
N ARG A 353 26.89 -27.50 -13.67
CA ARG A 353 26.50 -28.89 -13.87
C ARG A 353 25.58 -28.99 -15.04
N THR A 354 25.66 -30.08 -15.79
CA THR A 354 24.58 -30.47 -16.72
C THR A 354 23.31 -30.79 -15.93
N PRO A 355 22.12 -30.74 -16.54
CA PRO A 355 20.88 -31.17 -15.90
C PRO A 355 20.95 -32.60 -15.37
N GLN A 356 21.62 -33.53 -16.07
CA GLN A 356 21.76 -34.92 -15.65
C GLN A 356 22.68 -35.06 -14.43
N GLU A 357 23.78 -34.29 -14.37
CA GLU A 357 24.64 -34.25 -13.19
C GLU A 357 23.88 -33.67 -11.98
N GLN A 358 23.14 -32.58 -12.16
CA GLN A 358 22.33 -32.00 -11.08
C GLN A 358 21.22 -32.95 -10.64
N LEU A 359 20.56 -33.66 -11.57
CA LEU A 359 19.55 -34.67 -11.25
C LEU A 359 20.10 -35.76 -10.30
N ALA A 360 21.32 -36.24 -10.56
CA ALA A 360 21.99 -37.23 -9.72
C ALA A 360 22.35 -36.70 -8.30
N MET A 361 22.30 -35.38 -8.10
CA MET A 361 22.58 -34.73 -6.82
C MET A 361 21.32 -34.50 -5.96
N PHE A 362 20.13 -34.83 -6.47
CA PHE A 362 18.88 -34.73 -5.72
C PHE A 362 18.69 -35.91 -4.74
N LYS A 363 18.13 -35.58 -3.58
CA LYS A 363 17.54 -36.55 -2.66
C LYS A 363 16.08 -36.15 -2.44
N VAL A 364 15.15 -37.06 -2.71
CA VAL A 364 13.72 -36.86 -2.47
C VAL A 364 13.22 -37.77 -1.35
N SER A 365 12.11 -37.40 -0.73
CA SER A 365 11.48 -38.20 0.33
C SER A 365 11.02 -39.58 -0.20
N ASP A 366 10.92 -40.57 0.69
CA ASP A 366 10.50 -41.92 0.33
C ASP A 366 9.13 -41.93 -0.34
N GLY A 367 9.00 -42.70 -1.43
CA GLY A 367 7.77 -42.78 -2.22
C GLY A 367 7.60 -41.68 -3.27
N TYR A 368 8.57 -40.78 -3.41
CA TYR A 368 8.60 -39.74 -4.44
C TYR A 368 9.75 -39.93 -5.43
N GLU A 369 9.65 -39.26 -6.57
CA GLU A 369 10.69 -39.19 -7.59
C GLU A 369 10.78 -37.77 -8.16
N VAL A 370 11.94 -37.43 -8.72
CA VAL A 370 12.19 -36.16 -9.40
C VAL A 370 12.67 -36.44 -10.82
N ASN A 371 12.13 -35.69 -11.79
CA ASN A 371 12.59 -35.70 -13.17
C ASN A 371 12.78 -34.27 -13.70
N LEU A 372 13.62 -34.14 -14.73
CA LEU A 372 13.77 -32.87 -15.44
C LEU A 372 12.57 -32.65 -16.36
N PHE A 373 11.84 -31.55 -16.16
CA PHE A 373 10.76 -31.16 -17.06
C PHE A 373 11.29 -30.33 -18.23
N ALA A 374 12.10 -29.30 -17.94
CA ALA A 374 12.68 -28.43 -18.96
C ALA A 374 14.03 -27.84 -18.49
N SER A 375 14.93 -27.55 -19.44
CA SER A 375 16.24 -26.95 -19.15
C SER A 375 16.74 -26.11 -20.32
N GLU A 376 17.79 -25.34 -20.02
CA GLU A 376 18.59 -24.57 -20.96
C GLU A 376 19.15 -25.39 -22.14
N GLN A 377 19.33 -26.70 -21.97
CA GLN A 377 19.86 -27.56 -23.04
C GLN A 377 18.88 -27.75 -24.20
N ARG A 378 17.57 -27.69 -23.92
CA ARG A 378 16.51 -27.91 -24.91
C ARG A 378 15.82 -26.61 -25.32
N PHE A 379 15.72 -25.65 -24.41
CA PHE A 379 14.98 -24.40 -24.58
C PHE A 379 15.78 -23.23 -23.98
N PRO A 380 15.61 -21.99 -24.45
CA PRO A 380 16.34 -20.82 -23.93
C PRO A 380 15.81 -20.33 -22.56
N ILE A 381 15.82 -21.22 -21.56
CA ILE A 381 15.41 -20.94 -20.18
C ILE A 381 16.65 -20.52 -19.38
N ALA A 382 16.58 -19.33 -18.80
CA ALA A 382 17.60 -18.72 -17.97
C ALA A 382 16.96 -17.95 -16.82
N ASN A 383 17.36 -18.24 -15.58
CA ASN A 383 16.89 -17.52 -14.40
C ASN A 383 15.34 -17.45 -14.29
N PRO A 384 14.61 -18.60 -14.30
CA PRO A 384 13.15 -18.60 -14.19
C PRO A 384 12.69 -18.11 -12.81
N PHE A 385 11.97 -16.99 -12.75
CA PHE A 385 11.53 -16.35 -11.50
C PHE A 385 10.14 -16.78 -11.03
N ALA A 386 9.24 -17.09 -11.96
CA ALA A 386 7.87 -17.42 -11.64
C ALA A 386 7.31 -18.41 -12.68
N ILE A 387 6.44 -19.31 -12.24
CA ILE A 387 5.80 -20.30 -13.10
C ILE A 387 4.31 -20.45 -12.79
N ARG A 388 3.46 -20.63 -13.81
CA ARG A 388 2.01 -20.86 -13.67
C ARG A 388 1.49 -21.75 -14.79
N PHE A 389 0.63 -22.70 -14.46
CA PHE A 389 -0.10 -23.46 -15.46
C PHE A 389 -1.36 -22.71 -15.90
N ASP A 390 -1.68 -22.76 -17.19
CA ASP A 390 -2.95 -22.27 -17.73
C ASP A 390 -4.00 -23.38 -17.84
N ALA A 391 -5.22 -23.01 -18.24
CA ALA A 391 -6.35 -23.93 -18.40
C ALA A 391 -6.13 -25.01 -19.49
N LYS A 392 -5.12 -24.84 -20.36
CA LYS A 392 -4.73 -25.83 -21.38
C LYS A 392 -3.66 -26.79 -20.87
N GLY A 393 -3.22 -26.64 -19.62
CA GLY A 393 -2.16 -27.45 -19.02
C GLY A 393 -0.75 -27.03 -19.46
N ARG A 394 -0.58 -25.84 -20.04
CA ARG A 394 0.73 -25.34 -20.48
C ARG A 394 1.40 -24.57 -19.36
N LEU A 395 2.71 -24.77 -19.17
CA LEU A 395 3.49 -24.09 -18.14
C LEU A 395 4.03 -22.76 -18.67
N TRP A 396 3.55 -21.65 -18.14
CA TRP A 396 4.08 -20.32 -18.38
C TRP A 396 5.24 -20.04 -17.44
N VAL A 397 6.34 -19.48 -17.96
CA VAL A 397 7.59 -19.22 -17.24
C VAL A 397 8.06 -17.79 -17.48
N ALA A 398 8.28 -17.03 -16.41
CA ALA A 398 8.96 -15.73 -16.46
C ALA A 398 10.47 -15.92 -16.45
N ASN A 399 11.11 -15.67 -17.59
CA ASN A 399 12.52 -15.84 -17.87
C ASN A 399 13.25 -14.51 -17.71
N SER A 400 14.30 -14.43 -16.87
CA SER A 400 15.00 -13.16 -16.59
C SER A 400 16.53 -13.20 -16.71
N PRO A 401 17.07 -13.39 -17.93
CA PRO A 401 18.50 -13.25 -18.19
C PRO A 401 19.04 -11.82 -17.93
N THR A 402 18.19 -10.79 -17.85
CA THR A 402 18.61 -9.40 -17.55
C THR A 402 18.98 -9.20 -16.09
N TRP A 403 18.68 -10.17 -15.22
CA TRP A 403 18.99 -10.09 -13.79
C TRP A 403 20.48 -9.79 -13.51
N PRO A 404 20.81 -9.03 -12.45
CA PRO A 404 19.94 -8.18 -11.60
C PRO A 404 19.83 -6.72 -12.06
N HIS A 405 20.41 -6.36 -13.21
CA HIS A 405 20.43 -4.98 -13.70
C HIS A 405 20.68 -4.93 -15.22
N SER A 406 19.86 -4.17 -15.94
CA SER A 406 20.04 -3.98 -17.40
C SER A 406 21.34 -3.23 -17.72
N LEU A 407 21.98 -3.59 -18.82
CA LEU A 407 23.19 -2.93 -19.31
C LEU A 407 22.86 -1.69 -20.16
N PRO A 408 23.57 -0.56 -19.99
CA PRO A 408 23.56 0.53 -20.96
C PRO A 408 23.84 0.03 -22.39
N GLY A 409 23.11 0.54 -23.37
CA GLY A 409 23.31 0.24 -24.80
C GLY A 409 22.84 -1.15 -25.25
N GLN A 410 22.34 -2.01 -24.34
CA GLN A 410 21.89 -3.36 -24.69
C GLN A 410 20.40 -3.54 -24.48
N GLN A 411 19.74 -4.18 -25.45
CA GLN A 411 18.34 -4.56 -25.32
C GLN A 411 18.20 -5.64 -24.23
N PRO A 412 17.37 -5.40 -23.20
CA PRO A 412 17.00 -6.42 -22.23
C PRO A 412 16.38 -7.66 -22.88
N ARG A 413 16.61 -8.85 -22.30
CA ARG A 413 16.25 -10.15 -22.88
C ARG A 413 15.16 -10.91 -22.11
N ASP A 414 14.50 -10.28 -21.14
CA ASP A 414 13.50 -10.98 -20.35
C ASP A 414 12.27 -11.31 -21.20
N SER A 415 11.66 -12.44 -20.88
CA SER A 415 10.55 -13.00 -21.65
C SER A 415 9.57 -13.76 -20.78
N LEU A 416 8.35 -13.89 -21.28
CA LEU A 416 7.34 -14.80 -20.79
C LEU A 416 7.20 -15.91 -21.84
N VAL A 417 7.59 -17.13 -21.49
CA VAL A 417 7.60 -18.28 -22.39
C VAL A 417 6.59 -19.33 -21.93
N ILE A 418 6.17 -20.19 -22.84
CA ILE A 418 5.20 -21.25 -22.61
C ILE A 418 5.86 -22.58 -22.99
N LEU A 419 5.86 -23.51 -22.05
CA LEU A 419 6.35 -24.88 -22.17
C LEU A 419 5.17 -25.84 -22.17
N GLU A 420 5.21 -26.84 -23.05
CA GLU A 420 4.16 -27.85 -23.17
C GLU A 420 4.76 -29.25 -23.17
N ASP A 421 4.07 -30.16 -22.50
CA ASP A 421 4.26 -31.60 -22.53
C ASP A 421 3.03 -32.21 -23.22
N LYS A 422 3.18 -32.51 -24.52
CA LYS A 422 2.10 -32.91 -25.42
C LYS A 422 1.84 -34.41 -25.36
N ASP A 423 2.85 -35.22 -25.09
CA ASP A 423 2.72 -36.68 -24.94
C ASP A 423 2.47 -37.12 -23.49
N ARG A 424 2.56 -36.18 -22.54
CA ARG A 424 2.26 -36.33 -21.12
C ARG A 424 3.22 -37.28 -20.40
N ASP A 425 4.47 -37.31 -20.84
CA ASP A 425 5.52 -38.14 -20.23
C ASP A 425 6.21 -37.45 -19.02
N GLY A 426 5.81 -36.22 -18.69
CA GLY A 426 6.39 -35.41 -17.63
C GLY A 426 7.62 -34.61 -18.08
N VAL A 427 7.88 -34.50 -19.37
CA VAL A 427 8.98 -33.74 -19.99
C VAL A 427 8.41 -32.77 -21.03
N ALA A 428 8.82 -31.50 -20.99
CA ALA A 428 8.39 -30.54 -21.99
C ALA A 428 9.01 -30.85 -23.36
N ASP A 429 8.18 -30.94 -24.39
CA ASP A 429 8.59 -31.14 -25.79
C ASP A 429 8.43 -29.92 -26.69
N ASN A 430 7.67 -28.92 -26.26
CA ASN A 430 7.45 -27.70 -27.02
C ASN A 430 7.76 -26.43 -26.21
N HIS A 431 8.23 -25.39 -26.91
CA HIS A 431 8.52 -24.07 -26.36
C HIS A 431 8.06 -22.97 -27.30
N SER A 432 7.39 -21.96 -26.76
CA SER A 432 6.99 -20.76 -27.48
C SER A 432 7.17 -19.50 -26.62
N VAL A 433 7.32 -18.36 -27.28
CA VAL A 433 7.55 -17.06 -26.63
C VAL A 433 6.29 -16.22 -26.76
N PHE A 434 5.65 -15.89 -25.64
CA PHE A 434 4.45 -15.04 -25.61
C PHE A 434 4.82 -13.56 -25.62
N LEU A 435 5.79 -13.14 -24.80
CA LEU A 435 6.25 -11.76 -24.67
C LEU A 435 7.78 -11.76 -24.51
N ASP A 436 8.51 -10.88 -25.21
CA ASP A 436 9.97 -10.79 -25.13
C ASP A 436 10.48 -9.35 -25.11
N LYS A 437 11.80 -9.20 -25.06
CA LYS A 437 12.51 -7.91 -25.06
C LYS A 437 12.03 -7.00 -23.94
N MET A 438 11.83 -7.60 -22.77
CA MET A 438 11.42 -6.93 -21.56
C MET A 438 12.60 -6.77 -20.61
N LYS A 439 12.52 -5.83 -19.67
CA LYS A 439 13.48 -5.67 -18.57
C LYS A 439 12.91 -6.22 -17.27
N LEU A 440 13.74 -6.92 -16.50
CA LEU A 440 13.52 -7.34 -15.11
C LEU A 440 12.07 -7.77 -14.82
N ILE A 441 11.63 -8.86 -15.46
CA ILE A 441 10.33 -9.48 -15.14
C ILE A 441 10.47 -10.22 -13.81
N HIS A 442 9.88 -9.66 -12.75
CA HIS A 442 9.94 -10.22 -11.39
C HIS A 442 8.80 -11.20 -11.08
N GLY A 443 7.73 -11.19 -11.88
CA GLY A 443 6.57 -12.05 -11.69
C GLY A 443 5.43 -11.71 -12.64
N PHE A 444 4.45 -12.61 -12.72
CA PHE A 444 3.27 -12.44 -13.57
C PHE A 444 2.06 -13.19 -13.01
N ALA A 445 0.86 -12.80 -13.46
CA ALA A 445 -0.37 -13.56 -13.33
C ALA A 445 -1.04 -13.71 -14.69
N LEU A 446 -1.61 -14.88 -14.96
CA LEU A 446 -2.44 -15.09 -16.14
C LEU A 446 -3.70 -14.23 -16.06
N ALA A 447 -4.11 -13.71 -17.21
CA ALA A 447 -5.30 -12.92 -17.46
C ALA A 447 -6.02 -13.46 -18.70
N ASN A 448 -7.24 -13.01 -18.98
CA ASN A 448 -7.92 -13.36 -20.22
C ASN A 448 -7.07 -12.98 -21.45
N ASP A 449 -6.86 -13.96 -22.33
CA ASP A 449 -6.00 -13.89 -23.51
C ASP A 449 -4.56 -13.43 -23.24
N GLY A 450 -4.02 -13.56 -22.02
CA GLY A 450 -2.65 -13.10 -21.76
C GLY A 450 -2.22 -13.05 -20.30
N ALA A 451 -1.50 -12.00 -19.91
CA ALA A 451 -0.88 -11.91 -18.59
C ALA A 451 -0.69 -10.47 -18.08
N PHE A 452 -0.86 -10.29 -16.77
CA PHE A 452 -0.29 -9.17 -16.02
C PHE A 452 1.18 -9.46 -15.72
N VAL A 453 2.08 -8.53 -16.06
CA VAL A 453 3.53 -8.68 -15.95
C VAL A 453 4.13 -7.56 -15.12
N ALA A 454 4.91 -7.91 -14.10
CA ALA A 454 5.63 -6.95 -13.28
C ALA A 454 6.89 -6.45 -13.98
N GLN A 455 6.91 -5.16 -14.28
CA GLN A 455 8.08 -4.46 -14.80
C GLN A 455 8.16 -3.10 -14.11
N VAL A 456 8.61 -3.12 -12.87
CA VAL A 456 8.74 -1.94 -11.99
C VAL A 456 9.39 -0.76 -12.72
N PRO A 457 8.82 0.46 -12.63
CA PRO A 457 7.75 0.91 -11.72
C PRO A 457 6.32 0.60 -12.18
N ASN A 458 6.14 -0.24 -13.21
CA ASN A 458 4.88 -0.46 -13.89
C ASN A 458 4.32 -1.88 -13.68
N LEU A 459 2.99 -1.98 -13.67
CA LEU A 459 2.28 -3.23 -13.95
C LEU A 459 1.73 -3.18 -15.38
N ILE A 460 2.09 -4.15 -16.20
CA ILE A 460 1.74 -4.22 -17.62
C ILE A 460 0.69 -5.32 -17.83
N LEU A 461 -0.28 -5.10 -18.71
CA LEU A 461 -1.18 -6.12 -19.24
C LEU A 461 -0.81 -6.39 -20.70
N ALA A 462 -0.42 -7.62 -21.01
CA ALA A 462 -0.11 -8.08 -22.37
C ALA A 462 -1.13 -9.13 -22.80
N LYS A 463 -1.62 -9.05 -24.04
CA LYS A 463 -2.65 -9.93 -24.60
C LYS A 463 -2.33 -10.36 -26.03
N ASP A 464 -2.76 -11.55 -26.38
CA ASP A 464 -2.84 -12.08 -27.74
C ASP A 464 -4.24 -11.82 -28.28
N LYS A 465 -4.40 -10.86 -29.19
CA LYS A 465 -5.70 -10.55 -29.84
C LYS A 465 -5.84 -11.18 -31.21
N THR A 466 -4.77 -11.77 -31.73
CA THR A 466 -4.77 -12.47 -33.02
C THR A 466 -4.92 -13.98 -32.90
N GLY A 467 -4.79 -14.54 -31.69
CA GLY A 467 -4.89 -15.97 -31.40
C GLY A 467 -3.67 -16.78 -31.85
N ASN A 468 -2.52 -16.13 -32.06
CA ASN A 468 -1.32 -16.77 -32.59
C ASN A 468 -0.32 -17.23 -31.51
N GLY A 469 -0.68 -17.11 -30.23
CA GLY A 469 0.16 -17.46 -29.08
C GLY A 469 1.17 -16.39 -28.68
N LYS A 470 1.10 -15.17 -29.22
CA LYS A 470 2.01 -14.06 -28.92
C LYS A 470 1.25 -12.79 -28.52
N ALA A 471 1.84 -12.01 -27.62
CA ALA A 471 1.31 -10.71 -27.27
C ALA A 471 1.43 -9.74 -28.46
N ASP A 472 0.27 -9.27 -28.95
CA ASP A 472 0.15 -8.24 -29.99
C ASP A 472 -0.52 -6.95 -29.48
N TRP A 473 -0.96 -6.98 -28.22
CA TRP A 473 -1.59 -5.89 -27.50
C TRP A 473 -0.96 -5.73 -26.11
N VAL A 474 -0.47 -4.55 -25.77
CA VAL A 474 0.21 -4.26 -24.49
C VAL A 474 -0.19 -2.89 -23.93
N GLN A 475 -0.49 -2.82 -22.63
CA GLN A 475 -0.87 -1.57 -21.96
C GLN A 475 -0.35 -1.53 -20.51
N THR A 476 0.16 -0.38 -20.07
CA THR A 476 0.47 -0.16 -18.64
C THR A 476 -0.81 0.18 -17.87
N VAL A 477 -1.14 -0.63 -16.85
CA VAL A 477 -2.38 -0.53 -16.07
C VAL A 477 -2.22 0.15 -14.71
N LEU A 478 -1.03 0.06 -14.10
CA LEU A 478 -0.67 0.75 -12.85
C LEU A 478 0.77 1.27 -12.92
N HIS A 479 1.02 2.39 -12.25
CA HIS A 479 2.30 3.11 -12.23
C HIS A 479 2.73 3.44 -10.80
N GLY A 480 4.03 3.70 -10.60
CA GLY A 480 4.52 4.29 -9.36
C GLY A 480 4.94 3.30 -8.27
N PHE A 481 5.11 2.02 -8.61
CA PHE A 481 5.82 1.09 -7.72
C PHE A 481 7.30 1.51 -7.63
N GLY A 482 7.88 1.47 -6.43
CA GLY A 482 9.28 1.84 -6.24
C GLY A 482 10.24 0.91 -6.99
N ALA A 483 11.34 1.45 -7.52
CA ALA A 483 12.38 0.75 -8.29
C ALA A 483 13.74 0.67 -7.54
N GLU A 484 13.75 0.88 -6.23
CA GLU A 484 14.96 1.05 -5.43
C GLU A 484 15.86 -0.18 -5.34
N ASP A 485 15.32 -1.37 -5.56
CA ASP A 485 16.01 -2.65 -5.46
C ASP A 485 15.37 -3.63 -6.48
N ALA A 486 16.11 -4.66 -6.91
CA ALA A 486 15.58 -5.69 -7.82
C ALA A 486 15.19 -6.99 -7.07
N GLU A 487 15.82 -7.28 -5.93
CA GLU A 487 15.57 -8.48 -5.11
C GLU A 487 14.26 -8.41 -4.34
N HIS A 488 13.87 -7.21 -3.95
CA HIS A 488 12.68 -6.98 -3.13
C HIS A 488 11.48 -6.51 -3.97
N ALA A 489 11.62 -6.45 -5.30
CA ALA A 489 10.69 -5.76 -6.20
C ALA A 489 9.34 -6.48 -6.32
N MET A 490 8.36 -5.84 -6.97
CA MET A 490 7.00 -6.36 -7.14
C MET A 490 6.96 -7.82 -7.63
N ASN A 491 6.49 -8.76 -6.80
CA ASN A 491 6.57 -10.20 -7.06
C ASN A 491 5.36 -11.01 -6.48
N ASN A 492 5.39 -12.34 -6.62
CA ASN A 492 4.46 -13.31 -6.00
C ASN A 492 2.97 -13.07 -6.30
N PHE A 493 2.64 -12.93 -7.58
CA PHE A 493 1.27 -12.75 -8.06
C PHE A 493 0.40 -13.99 -7.79
N ARG A 494 -0.72 -13.80 -7.10
CA ARG A 494 -1.73 -14.83 -6.80
C ARG A 494 -3.13 -14.22 -6.90
N TRP A 495 -4.03 -14.90 -7.60
CA TRP A 495 -5.45 -14.58 -7.54
C TRP A 495 -6.03 -15.04 -6.20
N SER A 496 -6.78 -14.17 -5.52
CA SER A 496 -7.63 -14.61 -4.42
C SER A 496 -8.81 -15.40 -4.97
N PRO A 497 -9.45 -16.27 -4.15
CA PRO A 497 -10.66 -16.96 -4.58
C PRO A 497 -11.75 -16.01 -5.09
N GLY A 498 -11.89 -14.85 -4.45
CA GLY A 498 -12.82 -13.77 -4.84
C GLY A 498 -12.47 -12.98 -6.10
N GLY A 499 -11.36 -13.30 -6.77
CA GLY A 499 -11.00 -12.71 -8.07
C GLY A 499 -10.23 -11.40 -8.03
N SER A 500 -9.59 -11.05 -6.90
CA SER A 500 -8.62 -9.96 -6.85
C SER A 500 -7.20 -10.49 -7.02
N LEU A 501 -6.35 -9.74 -7.71
CA LEU A 501 -4.94 -10.05 -7.89
C LEU A 501 -4.13 -9.51 -6.72
N HIS A 502 -3.41 -10.38 -6.01
CA HIS A 502 -2.50 -9.99 -4.95
C HIS A 502 -1.05 -10.18 -5.36
N PHE A 503 -0.19 -9.27 -4.93
CA PHE A 503 1.26 -9.31 -5.16
C PHE A 503 1.97 -8.47 -4.09
N SER A 504 3.28 -8.63 -3.97
CA SER A 504 4.04 -8.14 -2.82
C SER A 504 5.22 -7.27 -3.26
N GLN A 505 5.67 -6.39 -2.37
CA GLN A 505 6.97 -5.72 -2.44
C GLN A 505 7.67 -5.77 -1.08
N GLY A 506 9.00 -5.77 -1.05
CA GLY A 506 9.81 -5.78 0.16
C GLY A 506 10.24 -4.40 0.67
N ILE A 507 11.35 -4.38 1.41
CA ILE A 507 11.88 -3.17 2.05
C ILE A 507 12.58 -2.24 1.02
N PHE A 508 12.88 -0.99 1.41
CA PHE A 508 13.55 0.09 0.63
C PHE A 508 12.66 0.95 -0.27
N TYR A 509 11.48 0.46 -0.66
CA TYR A 509 10.65 1.15 -1.65
C TYR A 509 9.89 2.36 -1.09
N HIS A 510 9.71 3.35 -1.96
CA HIS A 510 8.86 4.52 -1.74
C HIS A 510 7.78 4.54 -2.83
N SER A 511 6.91 3.55 -2.79
CA SER A 511 5.86 3.36 -3.79
C SER A 511 4.76 4.41 -3.65
N GLN A 512 4.44 5.07 -4.76
CA GLN A 512 3.44 6.12 -4.88
C GLN A 512 2.57 5.85 -6.12
N ILE A 513 1.49 5.10 -5.95
CA ILE A 513 0.62 4.71 -7.06
C ILE A 513 -0.57 5.65 -7.13
N GLU A 514 -0.77 6.33 -8.25
CA GLU A 514 -1.98 7.11 -8.50
C GLU A 514 -3.12 6.20 -8.96
N THR A 515 -4.33 6.43 -8.46
CA THR A 515 -5.51 5.65 -8.81
C THR A 515 -6.73 6.56 -8.96
N PRO A 516 -7.82 6.09 -9.60
CA PRO A 516 -9.09 6.83 -9.61
C PRO A 516 -9.65 7.11 -8.21
N PHE A 517 -9.17 6.39 -7.19
CA PHE A 517 -9.57 6.50 -5.79
C PHE A 517 -8.56 7.30 -4.95
N GLY A 518 -7.61 7.98 -5.60
CA GLY A 518 -6.55 8.77 -4.96
C GLY A 518 -5.22 8.05 -4.86
N PRO A 519 -4.19 8.72 -4.35
CA PRO A 519 -2.86 8.14 -4.22
C PRO A 519 -2.83 6.99 -3.20
N ARG A 520 -2.14 5.90 -3.55
CA ARG A 520 -1.83 4.75 -2.70
C ARG A 520 -0.34 4.76 -2.41
N ARG A 521 0.03 5.06 -1.16
CA ARG A 521 1.43 5.23 -0.74
C ARG A 521 1.86 4.15 0.23
N VAL A 522 3.03 3.58 -0.01
CA VAL A 522 3.68 2.62 0.88
C VAL A 522 5.15 2.98 0.99
N ARG A 523 5.66 2.92 2.21
CA ARG A 523 7.10 2.93 2.48
C ARG A 523 7.49 1.53 2.90
N ASP A 524 8.49 0.97 2.24
CA ASP A 524 8.96 -0.40 2.39
C ASP A 524 7.90 -1.45 2.00
N ALA A 525 7.74 -2.48 2.81
CA ALA A 525 7.08 -3.71 2.41
C ALA A 525 5.55 -3.66 2.51
N ALA A 526 4.90 -4.28 1.54
CA ALA A 526 3.45 -4.42 1.50
C ALA A 526 2.99 -5.61 0.66
N VAL A 527 1.75 -6.03 0.93
CA VAL A 527 0.95 -6.82 0.01
C VAL A 527 -0.11 -5.90 -0.59
N PHE A 528 -0.17 -5.86 -1.91
CA PHE A 528 -1.19 -5.15 -2.67
C PHE A 528 -2.34 -6.09 -3.02
N ARG A 529 -3.55 -5.53 -3.15
CA ARG A 529 -4.74 -6.19 -3.70
C ARG A 529 -5.29 -5.31 -4.83
N TYR A 530 -5.21 -5.80 -6.06
CA TYR A 530 -5.74 -5.13 -7.25
C TYR A 530 -6.96 -5.88 -7.77
N THR A 531 -8.09 -5.20 -7.91
CA THR A 531 -9.32 -5.72 -8.54
C THR A 531 -9.45 -5.11 -9.94
N PRO A 532 -9.04 -5.83 -11.02
CA PRO A 532 -8.90 -5.22 -12.34
C PRO A 532 -10.21 -4.68 -12.93
N ASN A 533 -11.32 -5.39 -12.69
CA ASN A 533 -12.64 -4.98 -13.20
C ASN A 533 -13.17 -3.68 -12.58
N GLU A 534 -12.64 -3.27 -11.42
CA GLU A 534 -13.00 -2.04 -10.70
C GLU A 534 -11.88 -1.00 -10.70
N TYR A 535 -10.73 -1.29 -11.31
CA TYR A 535 -9.51 -0.47 -11.25
C TYR A 535 -9.06 -0.10 -9.83
N ARG A 536 -9.43 -0.92 -8.84
CA ARG A 536 -9.21 -0.64 -7.43
C ARG A 536 -7.91 -1.28 -6.95
N LEU A 537 -6.99 -0.47 -6.45
CA LEU A 537 -5.77 -0.94 -5.78
C LEU A 537 -5.87 -0.59 -4.29
N GLU A 538 -5.67 -1.61 -3.46
CA GLU A 538 -5.67 -1.53 -2.01
C GLU A 538 -4.37 -2.10 -1.45
N ILE A 539 -4.06 -1.73 -0.20
CA ILE A 539 -2.86 -2.17 0.51
C ILE A 539 -3.33 -2.87 1.79
N PRO A 540 -3.86 -4.10 1.69
CA PRO A 540 -4.38 -4.82 2.84
C PRO A 540 -3.32 -5.08 3.92
N VAL A 541 -2.04 -5.18 3.53
CA VAL A 541 -0.93 -5.44 4.46
C VAL A 541 0.18 -4.42 4.21
N SER A 542 0.56 -3.71 5.26
CA SER A 542 1.87 -3.05 5.36
C SER A 542 2.48 -3.45 6.70
N HIS A 543 3.60 -4.15 6.65
CA HIS A 543 4.25 -4.75 7.81
C HIS A 543 5.77 -4.66 7.66
N ALA A 544 6.51 -4.84 8.76
CA ALA A 544 7.96 -4.72 8.77
C ALA A 544 8.67 -5.96 8.20
N PHE A 545 8.27 -6.42 7.01
CA PHE A 545 8.96 -7.47 6.28
C PHE A 545 10.29 -6.97 5.71
N TRP A 546 11.20 -7.90 5.48
CA TRP A 546 12.33 -7.64 4.59
C TRP A 546 11.94 -7.92 3.15
N ASN A 547 11.52 -9.14 2.83
CA ASN A 547 11.15 -9.55 1.49
C ASN A 547 9.95 -10.51 1.51
N PRO A 548 8.71 -10.03 1.39
CA PRO A 548 7.53 -10.88 1.36
C PRO A 548 7.43 -11.68 0.03
N TYR A 549 8.33 -12.65 -0.16
CA TYR A 549 8.52 -13.45 -1.38
C TYR A 549 7.89 -14.84 -1.27
N GLY A 550 6.59 -14.88 -1.06
CA GLY A 550 5.81 -16.12 -1.11
C GLY A 550 4.42 -15.90 -0.57
N LYS A 551 3.43 -16.40 -1.30
CA LYS A 551 2.02 -16.23 -0.97
C LYS A 551 1.21 -17.40 -1.49
N VAL A 552 0.28 -17.86 -0.67
CA VAL A 552 -0.74 -18.85 -1.04
C VAL A 552 -2.02 -18.61 -0.24
N PHE A 553 -3.16 -19.04 -0.80
CA PHE A 553 -4.44 -19.09 -0.11
C PHE A 553 -4.79 -20.55 0.19
N ASP A 554 -5.35 -20.81 1.37
CA ASP A 554 -5.85 -22.13 1.72
C ASP A 554 -7.21 -22.42 1.06
N HIS A 555 -7.76 -23.60 1.34
CA HIS A 555 -9.05 -24.05 0.80
C HIS A 555 -10.23 -23.12 1.11
N TRP A 556 -10.14 -22.34 2.20
CA TRP A 556 -11.17 -21.45 2.70
C TRP A 556 -10.84 -19.97 2.44
N GLY A 557 -9.79 -19.68 1.67
CA GLY A 557 -9.40 -18.32 1.30
C GLY A 557 -8.55 -17.57 2.33
N ARG A 558 -8.05 -18.24 3.38
CA ARG A 558 -7.08 -17.63 4.31
C ARG A 558 -5.72 -17.54 3.68
N GLY A 559 -5.03 -16.42 3.88
CA GLY A 559 -3.71 -16.18 3.27
C GLY A 559 -2.56 -16.55 4.19
N ILE A 560 -1.50 -17.11 3.60
CA ILE A 560 -0.17 -17.20 4.23
C ILE A 560 0.80 -16.33 3.44
N LEU A 561 1.69 -15.65 4.16
CA LEU A 561 2.75 -14.83 3.59
C LEU A 561 4.12 -15.21 4.15
N LEU A 562 5.11 -15.24 3.26
CA LEU A 562 6.50 -15.62 3.53
C LEU A 562 7.40 -14.39 3.52
N ASP A 563 8.03 -14.02 4.64
CA ASP A 563 9.18 -13.10 4.66
C ASP A 563 10.45 -13.89 4.38
N ALA A 564 10.80 -13.95 3.09
CA ALA A 564 11.86 -14.76 2.52
C ALA A 564 13.21 -14.54 3.18
N SER A 565 13.67 -13.30 3.23
CA SER A 565 15.02 -12.97 3.75
C SER A 565 15.17 -13.28 5.24
N ALA A 566 14.07 -13.37 5.98
CA ALA A 566 14.09 -13.73 7.39
C ALA A 566 13.75 -15.20 7.67
N GLY A 567 13.20 -15.91 6.69
CA GLY A 567 12.65 -17.26 6.87
C GLY A 567 11.45 -17.30 7.82
N GLN A 568 10.64 -16.23 7.88
CA GLN A 568 9.50 -16.09 8.79
C GLN A 568 8.16 -16.14 8.04
N TYR A 569 7.18 -16.86 8.59
CA TYR A 569 5.92 -17.18 7.91
C TYR A 569 4.76 -16.66 8.74
N TYR A 570 3.88 -15.88 8.12
CA TYR A 570 2.81 -15.18 8.82
C TYR A 570 1.43 -15.59 8.29
N PRO A 571 0.42 -15.72 9.17
CA PRO A 571 -0.96 -15.67 8.74
C PRO A 571 -1.23 -14.27 8.19
N MET A 572 -1.40 -14.16 6.87
CA MET A 572 -1.57 -12.88 6.18
C MET A 572 -2.78 -12.11 6.73
N ASP A 573 -3.83 -12.85 7.10
CA ASP A 573 -5.08 -12.30 7.61
C ASP A 573 -4.87 -11.49 8.89
N VAL A 574 -4.11 -12.02 9.87
CA VAL A 574 -3.84 -11.35 11.16
C VAL A 574 -3.18 -9.99 10.97
N ILE A 575 -2.30 -9.87 9.98
CA ILE A 575 -1.56 -8.63 9.69
C ILE A 575 -2.22 -7.78 8.61
N SER A 576 -3.44 -8.11 8.20
CA SER A 576 -4.21 -7.41 7.17
C SER A 576 -4.99 -6.21 7.70
N THR A 577 -4.33 -5.38 8.50
CA THR A 577 -4.91 -4.25 9.24
C THR A 577 -4.82 -2.94 8.44
N PRO A 578 -5.86 -2.09 8.45
CA PRO A 578 -5.77 -0.76 7.87
C PRO A 578 -4.67 0.07 8.55
N PHE A 579 -4.13 1.06 7.84
CA PHE A 579 -3.07 1.92 8.38
C PHE A 579 -3.12 3.31 7.73
N ILE A 580 -2.57 4.29 8.45
CA ILE A 580 -2.31 5.63 7.91
C ILE A 580 -0.85 5.71 7.50
N TYR A 581 -0.63 6.13 6.26
CA TYR A 581 0.70 6.36 5.73
C TYR A 581 1.31 7.63 6.36
N PRO A 582 2.60 7.63 6.76
CA PRO A 582 3.52 6.49 6.76
C PRO A 582 3.33 5.59 7.99
N LYS A 583 3.27 4.27 7.77
CA LYS A 583 3.26 3.30 8.88
C LYS A 583 4.62 3.26 9.58
N GLN A 584 4.62 3.17 10.90
CA GLN A 584 5.83 2.93 11.69
C GLN A 584 6.30 1.48 11.52
N LYS A 585 7.63 1.27 11.55
CA LYS A 585 8.24 -0.05 11.42
C LYS A 585 8.24 -0.76 12.77
N THR A 586 7.34 -1.73 12.94
CA THR A 586 7.37 -2.63 14.09
C THR A 586 7.26 -4.07 13.61
N ARG A 587 8.30 -4.86 13.91
CA ARG A 587 8.33 -6.29 13.59
C ARG A 587 7.63 -7.07 14.70
N THR A 588 6.76 -8.01 14.33
CA THR A 588 6.03 -8.86 15.28
C THR A 588 6.39 -10.32 15.11
N ASN A 589 7.63 -10.67 15.47
CA ASN A 589 8.15 -12.04 15.36
C ASN A 589 7.28 -13.09 16.05
N HIS A 590 6.61 -12.73 17.15
CA HIS A 590 5.73 -13.63 17.89
C HIS A 590 4.48 -14.06 17.11
N LEU A 591 4.12 -13.36 16.02
CA LEU A 591 3.02 -13.76 15.13
C LEU A 591 3.49 -14.71 14.02
N SER A 592 4.80 -14.88 13.85
CA SER A 592 5.35 -15.82 12.87
C SER A 592 5.21 -17.24 13.39
N PHE A 593 4.63 -18.14 12.59
CA PHE A 593 4.54 -19.56 12.94
C PHE A 593 5.79 -20.36 12.54
N ALA A 594 6.77 -19.71 11.89
CA ALA A 594 8.11 -20.23 11.69
C ALA A 594 9.14 -19.26 12.31
N PRO A 595 9.97 -19.69 13.27
CA PRO A 595 10.81 -18.77 14.05
C PRO A 595 11.99 -18.14 13.28
N GLY A 596 12.17 -18.45 11.99
CA GLY A 596 13.29 -17.98 11.15
C GLY A 596 14.23 -19.13 10.75
N GLY A 597 15.24 -18.83 9.92
CA GLY A 597 16.34 -19.77 9.65
C GLY A 597 17.01 -19.58 8.30
N SER A 598 16.33 -20.00 7.24
CA SER A 598 16.86 -20.04 5.87
C SER A 598 16.06 -19.15 4.94
N ILE A 599 16.72 -18.65 3.88
CA ILE A 599 16.06 -17.84 2.87
C ILE A 599 15.08 -18.73 2.11
N ALA A 600 13.81 -18.33 2.13
CA ALA A 600 12.73 -19.12 1.58
C ALA A 600 12.06 -18.40 0.42
N ALA A 601 11.56 -19.14 -0.57
CA ALA A 601 10.88 -18.57 -1.73
C ALA A 601 9.86 -19.55 -2.29
N GLY A 602 8.70 -19.04 -2.72
CA GLY A 602 7.66 -19.90 -3.30
C GLY A 602 7.02 -20.83 -2.27
N CYS A 603 5.70 -20.90 -2.31
CA CYS A 603 4.97 -21.78 -1.42
C CYS A 603 3.63 -22.22 -2.01
N GLU A 604 3.16 -23.39 -1.58
CA GLU A 604 1.92 -24.03 -2.00
C GLU A 604 1.30 -24.84 -0.84
N PHE A 605 0.04 -25.26 -0.99
CA PHE A 605 -0.58 -26.27 -0.14
C PHE A 605 -0.75 -27.58 -0.90
N VAL A 606 -0.52 -28.71 -0.23
CA VAL A 606 -0.85 -30.02 -0.79
C VAL A 606 -2.35 -30.25 -0.69
N ARG A 607 -3.06 -30.10 -1.80
CA ARG A 607 -4.47 -30.50 -1.93
C ARG A 607 -4.68 -31.14 -3.28
N ASN A 608 -4.15 -32.33 -3.42
CA ASN A 608 -3.96 -33.01 -4.70
C ASN A 608 -3.94 -34.53 -4.50
N ARG A 609 -4.87 -35.26 -5.15
CA ARG A 609 -4.98 -36.72 -5.00
C ARG A 609 -3.82 -37.53 -5.58
N HIS A 610 -2.92 -36.92 -6.35
CA HIS A 610 -1.68 -37.56 -6.78
C HIS A 610 -0.75 -37.85 -5.59
N PHE A 611 -0.82 -37.01 -4.56
CA PHE A 611 -0.11 -37.17 -3.29
C PHE A 611 -1.00 -37.93 -2.29
N PRO A 612 -0.42 -38.71 -1.37
CA PRO A 612 -1.20 -39.59 -0.49
C PRO A 612 -1.96 -38.79 0.59
N GLN A 613 -2.88 -39.45 1.31
CA GLN A 613 -3.83 -38.78 2.19
C GLN A 613 -3.15 -38.10 3.38
N GLU A 614 -2.07 -38.69 3.91
CA GLU A 614 -1.31 -38.25 5.08
C GLU A 614 -0.54 -36.92 4.90
N VAL A 615 -0.42 -36.45 3.65
CA VAL A 615 0.23 -35.16 3.34
C VAL A 615 -0.77 -34.10 2.90
N GLN A 616 -2.06 -34.42 2.74
CA GLN A 616 -3.07 -33.45 2.37
C GLN A 616 -3.21 -32.37 3.46
N GLY A 617 -3.24 -31.11 3.05
CA GLY A 617 -3.27 -29.95 3.95
C GLY A 617 -1.90 -29.42 4.37
N ARG A 618 -0.79 -30.15 4.09
CA ARG A 618 0.55 -29.64 4.40
C ARG A 618 0.90 -28.41 3.58
N PHE A 619 1.55 -27.45 4.22
CA PHE A 619 2.11 -26.25 3.62
C PHE A 619 3.53 -26.55 3.12
N VAL A 620 3.84 -26.24 1.86
CA VAL A 620 5.13 -26.55 1.20
C VAL A 620 5.86 -25.25 0.87
N VAL A 621 7.16 -25.20 1.11
CA VAL A 621 8.01 -24.01 0.92
C VAL A 621 9.36 -24.42 0.31
N ASN A 622 9.85 -23.69 -0.70
CA ASN A 622 11.27 -23.85 -1.07
C ASN A 622 12.15 -23.00 -0.18
N HIS A 623 13.32 -23.53 0.16
CA HIS A 623 14.44 -22.74 0.64
C HIS A 623 15.43 -22.56 -0.51
N CYS A 624 15.85 -21.33 -0.77
CA CYS A 624 16.66 -20.98 -1.93
C CYS A 624 18.04 -21.66 -1.93
N GLU A 625 18.47 -22.19 -0.78
CA GLU A 625 19.69 -22.98 -0.64
C GLU A 625 19.36 -24.46 -0.89
N GLY A 626 20.01 -25.06 -1.90
CA GLY A 626 19.63 -26.40 -2.36
C GLY A 626 19.79 -27.52 -1.34
N ASP A 627 20.79 -27.41 -0.46
CA ASP A 627 21.05 -28.35 0.63
C ASP A 627 20.01 -28.25 1.76
N VAL A 628 19.37 -27.08 1.92
CA VAL A 628 18.16 -26.93 2.74
C VAL A 628 16.95 -27.48 2.00
N GLY A 629 16.74 -27.09 0.74
CA GLY A 629 15.76 -27.66 -0.18
C GLY A 629 14.29 -27.31 0.09
N THR A 630 13.37 -28.14 -0.40
CA THR A 630 11.92 -27.96 -0.31
C THR A 630 11.36 -28.71 0.89
N HIS A 631 10.66 -27.99 1.78
CA HIS A 631 10.11 -28.51 3.04
C HIS A 631 8.59 -28.45 3.06
N TRP A 632 7.98 -29.38 3.80
CA TRP A 632 6.56 -29.35 4.12
C TRP A 632 6.32 -29.23 5.63
N TYR A 633 5.22 -28.58 5.98
CA TYR A 633 4.83 -28.27 7.34
C TYR A 633 3.38 -28.71 7.56
N GLU A 634 3.14 -29.37 8.68
CA GLU A 634 1.79 -29.57 9.22
C GLU A 634 1.43 -28.30 9.99
N LEU A 635 0.30 -27.67 9.65
CA LEU A 635 -0.17 -26.43 10.28
C LEU A 635 -1.37 -26.73 11.17
N GLU A 636 -1.27 -26.36 12.43
CA GLU A 636 -2.36 -26.45 13.41
C GLU A 636 -2.79 -25.05 13.83
N THR A 637 -4.09 -24.81 13.95
CA THR A 637 -4.62 -23.53 14.43
C THR A 637 -4.53 -23.45 15.95
N LYS A 638 -3.97 -22.37 16.46
CA LYS A 638 -3.96 -22.02 17.88
C LYS A 638 -4.65 -20.68 18.07
N GLY A 639 -5.96 -20.73 18.32
CA GLY A 639 -6.80 -19.55 18.22
C GLY A 639 -6.75 -18.99 16.79
N SER A 640 -6.43 -17.69 16.66
CA SER A 640 -6.39 -16.99 15.37
C SER A 640 -5.04 -17.06 14.64
N VAL A 641 -4.03 -17.73 15.21
CA VAL A 641 -2.69 -17.94 14.61
C VAL A 641 -2.43 -19.43 14.30
N TYR A 642 -1.26 -19.73 13.72
CA TYR A 642 -0.81 -21.09 13.44
C TYR A 642 0.35 -21.51 14.33
N GLU A 643 0.46 -22.82 14.58
CA GLU A 643 1.71 -23.50 14.91
C GLU A 643 2.10 -24.40 13.74
N ALA A 644 3.40 -24.49 13.45
CA ALA A 644 3.91 -25.29 12.34
C ALA A 644 4.86 -26.38 12.84
N LYS A 645 4.59 -27.61 12.42
CA LYS A 645 5.45 -28.77 12.63
C LYS A 645 6.15 -29.10 11.32
N ARG A 646 7.47 -28.94 11.31
CA ARG A 646 8.33 -29.28 10.16
C ARG A 646 8.53 -30.79 10.09
N HIS A 647 8.47 -31.35 8.89
CA HIS A 647 8.85 -32.75 8.62
C HIS A 647 10.17 -32.80 7.82
N GLU A 648 10.69 -34.01 7.59
CA GLU A 648 11.83 -34.24 6.68
C GLU A 648 11.60 -33.57 5.32
N PRO A 649 12.64 -33.02 4.67
CA PRO A 649 12.49 -32.35 3.38
C PRO A 649 11.83 -33.24 2.34
N LEU A 650 10.98 -32.64 1.50
CA LEU A 650 10.43 -33.28 0.30
C LEU A 650 11.54 -33.53 -0.72
N ALA A 651 12.42 -32.53 -0.91
CA ALA A 651 13.56 -32.62 -1.82
C ALA A 651 14.72 -31.75 -1.36
N THR A 652 15.95 -32.23 -1.48
CA THR A 652 17.19 -31.45 -1.37
C THR A 652 18.10 -31.73 -2.57
N CYS A 653 19.01 -30.82 -2.88
CA CYS A 653 20.01 -30.99 -3.93
C CYS A 653 21.36 -30.46 -3.43
N THR A 654 22.42 -31.24 -3.60
CA THR A 654 23.77 -30.84 -3.17
C THR A 654 24.47 -29.89 -4.15
N ASP A 655 23.85 -29.57 -5.29
CA ASP A 655 24.37 -28.57 -6.22
C ASP A 655 24.21 -27.17 -5.61
N LYS A 656 25.34 -26.48 -5.40
CA LYS A 656 25.37 -25.14 -4.84
C LYS A 656 24.72 -24.09 -5.74
N ASN A 657 24.51 -24.38 -7.03
CA ASN A 657 23.84 -23.49 -7.97
C ASN A 657 22.33 -23.73 -8.03
N PHE A 658 21.81 -24.83 -7.45
CA PHE A 658 20.37 -25.05 -7.31
C PHE A 658 19.75 -23.95 -6.43
N ARG A 659 18.82 -23.20 -7.00
CA ARG A 659 18.11 -22.06 -6.38
C ARG A 659 16.61 -22.18 -6.65
N PRO A 660 15.87 -23.00 -5.89
CA PRO A 660 14.43 -23.14 -6.09
C PRO A 660 13.70 -21.89 -5.59
N VAL A 661 13.11 -21.11 -6.52
CA VAL A 661 12.50 -19.80 -6.21
C VAL A 661 11.00 -19.73 -6.41
N ALA A 662 10.43 -20.63 -7.22
CA ALA A 662 8.99 -20.71 -7.44
C ALA A 662 8.54 -22.16 -7.57
N MET A 663 7.25 -22.38 -7.34
CA MET A 663 6.62 -23.69 -7.50
C MET A 663 5.17 -23.54 -7.99
N ALA A 664 4.64 -24.59 -8.62
CA ALA A 664 3.24 -24.68 -9.03
C ALA A 664 2.81 -26.15 -9.12
N TRP A 665 1.53 -26.42 -8.86
CA TRP A 665 0.90 -27.71 -9.15
C TRP A 665 0.55 -27.82 -10.63
N GLY A 666 0.91 -28.95 -11.25
CA GLY A 666 0.59 -29.24 -12.65
C GLY A 666 -0.73 -30.00 -12.84
N PRO A 667 -1.21 -30.08 -14.10
CA PRO A 667 -2.45 -30.78 -14.46
C PRO A 667 -2.40 -32.30 -14.22
N ASP A 668 -1.20 -32.87 -14.20
CA ASP A 668 -0.92 -34.28 -13.88
C ASP A 668 -0.88 -34.55 -12.37
N GLY A 669 -0.94 -33.49 -11.55
CA GLY A 669 -0.91 -33.53 -10.10
C GLY A 669 0.49 -33.49 -9.47
N ALA A 670 1.55 -33.38 -10.27
CA ALA A 670 2.91 -33.24 -9.78
C ALA A 670 3.22 -31.81 -9.31
N LEU A 671 4.25 -31.65 -8.49
CA LEU A 671 4.79 -30.35 -8.07
C LEU A 671 5.94 -29.96 -9.01
N TYR A 672 5.85 -28.76 -9.60
CA TYR A 672 6.88 -28.21 -10.47
C TYR A 672 7.65 -27.13 -9.72
N ILE A 673 8.97 -27.10 -9.85
CA ILE A 673 9.88 -26.18 -9.18
C ILE A 673 10.72 -25.45 -10.22
N ALA A 674 10.74 -24.12 -10.15
CA ALA A 674 11.63 -23.28 -10.94
C ALA A 674 12.97 -23.13 -10.23
N ASP A 675 14.01 -23.68 -10.83
CA ASP A 675 15.40 -23.51 -10.43
C ASP A 675 15.99 -22.32 -11.18
N PHE A 676 16.24 -21.25 -10.44
CA PHE A 676 16.87 -20.04 -10.95
C PHE A 676 18.29 -20.31 -11.49
N TYR A 677 18.99 -21.30 -10.93
CA TYR A 677 20.33 -21.74 -11.31
C TYR A 677 21.43 -20.67 -11.31
N THR A 678 21.95 -20.30 -10.14
CA THR A 678 23.09 -19.36 -10.05
C THR A 678 23.93 -19.54 -8.80
N HIS A 679 25.23 -19.28 -8.92
CA HIS A 679 26.13 -19.26 -7.77
C HIS A 679 25.80 -18.07 -6.85
N ILE A 680 25.64 -16.87 -7.43
CA ILE A 680 25.38 -15.62 -6.71
C ILE A 680 23.97 -15.10 -7.00
N PHE A 681 23.12 -15.19 -5.99
CA PHE A 681 21.76 -14.65 -6.02
C PHE A 681 21.64 -13.31 -5.27
N GLU A 682 22.37 -13.13 -4.16
CA GLU A 682 22.29 -11.93 -3.31
C GLU A 682 22.83 -10.67 -3.99
N ASN A 683 22.40 -9.50 -3.54
CA ASN A 683 22.60 -8.24 -4.26
C ASN A 683 23.51 -7.22 -3.54
N VAL A 684 23.88 -7.44 -2.28
CA VAL A 684 24.63 -6.44 -1.49
C VAL A 684 26.13 -6.67 -1.56
N ASN A 685 26.58 -7.91 -1.34
CA ASN A 685 28.00 -8.20 -1.17
C ASN A 685 28.72 -8.50 -2.48
N PHE A 686 28.01 -8.58 -3.61
CA PHE A 686 28.59 -8.87 -4.92
C PHE A 686 28.16 -7.85 -5.96
N SER A 687 29.12 -7.46 -6.81
CA SER A 687 28.89 -6.66 -8.01
C SER A 687 27.71 -7.18 -8.81
N LYS A 688 26.92 -6.29 -9.43
CA LYS A 688 25.87 -6.69 -10.39
C LYS A 688 26.45 -7.34 -11.66
N ARG A 689 27.75 -7.15 -11.87
CA ARG A 689 28.51 -7.70 -13.01
C ARG A 689 29.46 -8.83 -12.61
N HIS A 690 29.35 -9.35 -11.39
CA HIS A 690 30.20 -10.46 -10.95
C HIS A 690 30.02 -11.69 -11.87
N PRO A 691 31.11 -12.34 -12.33
CA PRO A 691 31.04 -13.44 -13.31
C PRO A 691 30.35 -14.70 -12.78
N GLY A 692 30.30 -14.90 -11.45
CA GLY A 692 29.47 -15.92 -10.81
C GLY A 692 27.94 -15.69 -10.86
N ARG A 693 27.45 -14.66 -11.55
CA ARG A 693 26.01 -14.48 -11.81
C ARG A 693 25.67 -15.06 -13.17
N ASP A 694 25.05 -16.23 -13.17
CA ASP A 694 24.63 -16.87 -14.41
C ASP A 694 23.45 -16.12 -15.08
N ARG A 695 23.42 -16.13 -16.41
CA ARG A 695 22.41 -15.44 -17.25
C ARG A 695 21.86 -16.32 -18.36
N GLU A 696 22.27 -17.58 -18.43
CA GLU A 696 22.03 -18.45 -19.59
C GLU A 696 21.42 -19.81 -19.20
N HIS A 697 21.43 -20.18 -17.92
CA HIS A 697 20.97 -21.47 -17.41
C HIS A 697 19.75 -21.30 -16.49
N GLY A 698 18.88 -22.30 -16.49
CA GLY A 698 17.66 -22.30 -15.69
C GLY A 698 16.84 -23.56 -15.98
N ARG A 699 16.23 -24.12 -14.94
CA ARG A 699 15.62 -25.47 -15.03
C ARG A 699 14.26 -25.50 -14.38
N ILE A 700 13.40 -26.38 -14.89
CA ILE A 700 12.15 -26.74 -14.26
C ILE A 700 12.24 -28.22 -13.86
N TRP A 701 12.10 -28.47 -12.56
CA TRP A 701 12.09 -29.80 -11.96
C TRP A 701 10.67 -30.21 -11.63
N ARG A 702 10.35 -31.49 -11.82
CA ARG A 702 9.02 -32.07 -11.55
C ARG A 702 9.16 -33.15 -10.48
N ILE A 703 8.38 -33.05 -9.41
CA ILE A 703 8.33 -34.03 -8.31
C ILE A 703 6.96 -34.72 -8.31
N SER A 704 6.96 -36.04 -8.46
CA SER A 704 5.77 -36.89 -8.49
C SER A 704 5.85 -38.02 -7.47
N ARG A 705 4.70 -38.66 -7.22
CA ARG A 705 4.65 -39.91 -6.45
C ARG A 705 5.15 -41.05 -7.33
N LYS A 706 6.13 -41.79 -6.83
CA LYS A 706 6.78 -42.88 -7.56
C LYS A 706 5.78 -43.95 -7.97
N GLY A 707 5.71 -44.24 -9.27
CA GLY A 707 4.85 -45.28 -9.83
C GLY A 707 3.35 -44.99 -9.78
N ALA A 708 2.94 -43.78 -9.39
CA ALA A 708 1.53 -43.38 -9.44
C ALA A 708 1.17 -42.90 -10.85
N ALA A 709 -0.04 -43.25 -11.31
CA ALA A 709 -0.57 -42.68 -12.54
C ALA A 709 -0.79 -41.17 -12.39
N SER A 710 -0.49 -40.42 -13.46
CA SER A 710 -0.81 -39.00 -13.56
C SER A 710 -2.33 -38.79 -13.45
N LEU A 711 -2.73 -37.68 -12.83
CA LEU A 711 -4.13 -37.26 -12.84
C LEU A 711 -4.56 -36.86 -14.25
N ALA A 712 -5.84 -37.05 -14.53
CA ALA A 712 -6.45 -36.50 -15.74
C ALA A 712 -6.55 -34.97 -15.61
N ALA A 713 -6.00 -34.26 -16.59
CA ALA A 713 -6.15 -32.81 -16.67
C ALA A 713 -7.64 -32.42 -16.73
N PRO A 714 -8.08 -31.41 -15.95
CA PRO A 714 -9.47 -30.96 -16.01
C PRO A 714 -9.78 -30.31 -17.36
N VAL A 715 -10.97 -30.59 -17.91
CA VAL A 715 -11.45 -29.95 -19.14
C VAL A 715 -12.15 -28.64 -18.80
N ILE A 716 -11.43 -27.52 -18.97
CA ILE A 716 -11.90 -26.17 -18.64
C ILE A 716 -12.28 -25.39 -19.90
N GLU A 717 -11.36 -25.29 -20.87
CA GLU A 717 -11.59 -24.55 -22.11
C GLU A 717 -12.76 -25.18 -22.89
N GLY A 718 -13.68 -24.34 -23.38
CA GLY A 718 -14.86 -24.78 -24.13
C GLY A 718 -15.95 -25.44 -23.28
N GLN A 719 -15.75 -25.65 -21.98
CA GLN A 719 -16.78 -26.20 -21.09
C GLN A 719 -17.97 -25.23 -20.93
N THR A 720 -19.16 -25.80 -20.71
CA THR A 720 -20.37 -25.04 -20.38
C THR A 720 -20.24 -24.39 -19.00
N ILE A 721 -20.94 -23.27 -18.76
CA ILE A 721 -20.91 -22.61 -17.45
C ILE A 721 -21.34 -23.56 -16.33
N LEU A 722 -22.41 -24.35 -16.53
CA LEU A 722 -22.84 -25.34 -15.55
C LEU A 722 -21.77 -26.43 -15.31
N GLY A 723 -21.13 -26.92 -16.38
CA GLY A 723 -20.02 -27.87 -16.25
C GLY A 723 -18.83 -27.30 -15.49
N LEU A 724 -18.50 -26.01 -15.69
CA LEU A 724 -17.48 -25.31 -14.91
C LEU A 724 -17.87 -25.21 -13.43
N LEU A 725 -19.12 -24.85 -13.13
CA LEU A 725 -19.63 -24.79 -11.75
C LEU A 725 -19.55 -26.16 -11.06
N GLU A 726 -19.85 -27.26 -11.75
CA GLU A 726 -19.67 -28.61 -11.20
C GLU A 726 -18.20 -28.92 -10.87
N LEU A 727 -17.25 -28.40 -11.65
CA LEU A 727 -15.82 -28.56 -11.36
C LEU A 727 -15.35 -27.80 -10.11
N LEU A 728 -16.12 -26.83 -9.59
CA LEU A 728 -15.86 -26.20 -8.29
C LEU A 728 -15.97 -27.18 -7.12
N LYS A 729 -16.60 -28.35 -7.31
CA LYS A 729 -16.71 -29.42 -6.29
C LYS A 729 -15.48 -30.33 -6.24
N ASN A 730 -14.50 -30.16 -7.14
CA ASN A 730 -13.29 -31.01 -7.15
C ASN A 730 -12.49 -30.87 -5.85
N HIS A 731 -11.60 -31.84 -5.57
CA HIS A 731 -10.68 -31.78 -4.42
C HIS A 731 -9.49 -30.85 -4.68
N GLU A 732 -8.96 -30.88 -5.90
CA GLU A 732 -7.76 -30.14 -6.30
C GLU A 732 -7.97 -28.62 -6.30
N ASN A 733 -7.15 -27.89 -5.53
CA ASN A 733 -7.11 -26.41 -5.58
C ASN A 733 -6.85 -25.92 -7.01
N TYR A 734 -5.89 -26.55 -7.69
CA TYR A 734 -5.53 -26.28 -9.07
C TYR A 734 -6.75 -26.16 -9.99
N THR A 735 -7.64 -27.16 -9.96
CA THR A 735 -8.83 -27.18 -10.81
C THR A 735 -9.77 -26.02 -10.47
N ARG A 736 -10.04 -25.79 -9.17
CA ARG A 736 -10.95 -24.71 -8.75
C ARG A 736 -10.39 -23.33 -9.13
N ASP A 737 -9.09 -23.09 -8.98
CA ASP A 737 -8.46 -21.82 -9.33
C ASP A 737 -8.59 -21.52 -10.83
N LEU A 738 -8.41 -22.52 -11.70
CA LEU A 738 -8.63 -22.39 -13.13
C LEU A 738 -10.11 -22.16 -13.48
N VAL A 739 -11.03 -22.86 -12.82
CA VAL A 739 -12.48 -22.67 -13.01
C VAL A 739 -12.89 -21.25 -12.61
N ARG A 740 -12.45 -20.74 -11.45
CA ARG A 740 -12.75 -19.37 -11.04
C ARG A 740 -12.17 -18.34 -12.00
N ALA A 741 -10.98 -18.59 -12.55
CA ALA A 741 -10.39 -17.74 -13.57
C ALA A 741 -11.22 -17.71 -14.85
N GLU A 742 -11.61 -18.88 -15.36
CA GLU A 742 -12.46 -19.03 -16.55
C GLU A 742 -13.82 -18.35 -16.36
N LEU A 743 -14.51 -18.63 -15.24
CA LEU A 743 -15.83 -18.05 -14.95
C LEU A 743 -15.79 -16.53 -14.83
N ARG A 744 -14.72 -15.96 -14.26
CA ARG A 744 -14.54 -14.49 -14.15
C ARG A 744 -14.50 -13.80 -15.52
N ASP A 745 -14.09 -14.52 -16.55
CA ASP A 745 -13.92 -14.01 -17.91
C ASP A 745 -15.14 -14.29 -18.82
N ARG A 746 -16.12 -15.08 -18.36
CA ARG A 746 -17.39 -15.33 -19.06
C ARG A 746 -18.38 -14.17 -18.86
N GLU A 747 -19.39 -14.11 -19.73
CA GLU A 747 -20.47 -13.11 -19.65
C GLU A 747 -21.16 -13.18 -18.29
N ARG A 748 -21.17 -12.04 -17.58
CA ARG A 748 -21.65 -11.93 -16.21
C ARG A 748 -23.07 -12.46 -16.07
N GLU A 749 -23.98 -12.02 -16.92
CA GLU A 749 -25.41 -12.33 -16.83
C GLU A 749 -25.64 -13.85 -16.94
N LEU A 750 -24.93 -14.52 -17.85
CA LEU A 750 -25.00 -15.98 -18.02
C LEU A 750 -24.39 -16.72 -16.82
N VAL A 751 -23.26 -16.25 -16.28
CA VAL A 751 -22.64 -16.84 -15.10
C VAL A 751 -23.57 -16.74 -13.89
N ILE A 752 -24.12 -15.55 -13.65
CA ILE A 752 -24.99 -15.30 -12.49
C ILE A 752 -26.27 -16.12 -12.56
N SER A 753 -26.90 -16.22 -13.74
CA SER A 753 -28.11 -17.02 -13.92
C SER A 753 -27.86 -18.52 -13.67
N ALA A 754 -26.76 -19.07 -14.20
CA ALA A 754 -26.42 -20.46 -13.96
C ALA A 754 -25.99 -20.72 -12.51
N LEU A 755 -25.28 -19.78 -11.90
CA LEU A 755 -24.79 -19.87 -10.53
C LEU A 755 -25.93 -19.89 -9.51
N GLU A 756 -26.98 -19.08 -9.70
CA GLU A 756 -28.14 -19.07 -8.83
C GLU A 756 -28.80 -20.45 -8.79
N LYS A 757 -29.13 -21.00 -9.96
CA LYS A 757 -29.68 -22.36 -10.08
C LYS A 757 -28.75 -23.41 -9.45
N TRP A 758 -27.47 -23.35 -9.77
CA TRP A 758 -26.48 -24.30 -9.24
C TRP A 758 -26.42 -24.28 -7.72
N SER A 759 -26.46 -23.08 -7.11
CA SER A 759 -26.38 -22.91 -5.66
C SER A 759 -27.63 -23.40 -4.92
N ASP A 760 -28.80 -23.31 -5.56
CA ASP A 760 -30.07 -23.81 -5.02
C ASP A 760 -30.17 -25.34 -5.10
N ASP A 761 -29.59 -25.94 -6.15
CA ASP A 761 -29.59 -27.38 -6.39
C ASP A 761 -28.50 -28.14 -5.58
N LEU A 762 -27.71 -27.45 -4.73
CA LEU A 762 -26.67 -28.08 -3.92
C LEU A 762 -27.23 -29.03 -2.85
N ASP A 763 -26.66 -30.24 -2.78
CA ASP A 763 -27.01 -31.24 -1.77
C ASP A 763 -26.60 -30.78 -0.36
N THR A 764 -27.60 -30.44 0.45
CA THR A 764 -27.43 -30.00 1.85
C THR A 764 -26.87 -31.09 2.78
N ALA A 765 -26.93 -32.36 2.39
CA ALA A 765 -26.34 -33.47 3.15
C ALA A 765 -24.84 -33.68 2.86
N ASN A 766 -24.31 -33.03 1.82
CA ASN A 766 -22.90 -33.14 1.46
C ASN A 766 -22.00 -32.51 2.53
N PRO A 767 -20.92 -33.17 2.98
CA PRO A 767 -20.02 -32.61 4.01
C PRO A 767 -19.33 -31.30 3.56
N ASN A 768 -19.16 -31.10 2.25
CA ASN A 768 -18.58 -29.88 1.67
C ASN A 768 -19.65 -28.84 1.28
N TYR A 769 -20.90 -29.03 1.69
CA TYR A 769 -22.00 -28.13 1.33
C TYR A 769 -21.70 -26.65 1.61
N ALA A 770 -21.22 -26.32 2.81
CA ALA A 770 -20.89 -24.95 3.15
C ALA A 770 -19.71 -24.40 2.33
N HIS A 771 -18.74 -25.24 1.96
CA HIS A 771 -17.65 -24.86 1.06
C HIS A 771 -18.17 -24.54 -0.34
N HIS A 772 -19.07 -25.35 -0.89
CA HIS A 772 -19.69 -25.07 -2.20
C HIS A 772 -20.48 -23.74 -2.21
N LEU A 773 -21.13 -23.38 -1.09
CA LEU A 773 -21.76 -22.05 -0.96
C LEU A 773 -20.72 -20.91 -0.93
N VAL A 774 -19.57 -21.13 -0.29
CA VAL A 774 -18.45 -20.18 -0.31
C VAL A 774 -17.87 -20.03 -1.72
N GLU A 775 -17.73 -21.13 -2.47
CA GLU A 775 -17.34 -21.08 -3.89
C GLU A 775 -18.32 -20.21 -4.70
N ALA A 776 -19.63 -20.39 -4.49
CA ALA A 776 -20.63 -19.54 -5.14
C ALA A 776 -20.45 -18.05 -4.77
N LEU A 777 -20.26 -17.74 -3.48
CA LEU A 777 -20.01 -16.37 -3.03
C LEU A 777 -18.77 -15.74 -3.67
N TRP A 778 -17.68 -16.51 -3.80
CA TRP A 778 -16.48 -16.03 -4.49
C TRP A 778 -16.71 -15.75 -5.98
N ILE A 779 -17.53 -16.56 -6.66
CA ILE A 779 -17.91 -16.26 -8.05
C ILE A 779 -18.72 -14.97 -8.11
N TYR A 780 -19.74 -14.79 -7.25
CA TYR A 780 -20.49 -13.52 -7.16
C TYR A 780 -19.56 -12.32 -6.93
N GLN A 781 -18.59 -12.45 -6.01
CA GLN A 781 -17.59 -11.43 -5.73
C GLN A 781 -16.73 -11.12 -6.96
N SER A 782 -16.22 -12.13 -7.66
CA SER A 782 -15.38 -11.94 -8.85
C SER A 782 -16.15 -11.28 -10.01
N GLN A 783 -17.46 -11.49 -10.06
CA GLN A 783 -18.37 -10.87 -11.02
C GLN A 783 -18.78 -9.44 -10.63
N GLY A 784 -18.47 -8.99 -9.41
CA GLY A 784 -18.85 -7.67 -8.88
C GLY A 784 -20.31 -7.57 -8.43
N VAL A 785 -20.98 -8.72 -8.23
CA VAL A 785 -22.39 -8.82 -7.86
C VAL A 785 -22.50 -9.10 -6.36
N ILE A 786 -23.32 -8.30 -5.66
CA ILE A 786 -23.63 -8.52 -4.25
C ILE A 786 -24.85 -9.42 -4.16
N LYS A 787 -24.67 -10.61 -3.58
CA LYS A 787 -25.76 -11.57 -3.29
C LYS A 787 -25.95 -11.63 -1.77
N SER A 788 -26.68 -10.65 -1.24
CA SER A 788 -26.86 -10.48 0.21
C SER A 788 -27.51 -11.69 0.87
N GLU A 789 -28.50 -12.32 0.23
CA GLU A 789 -29.20 -13.47 0.79
C GLU A 789 -28.26 -14.67 0.99
N LEU A 790 -27.42 -14.95 0.00
CA LEU A 790 -26.41 -16.01 0.10
C LEU A 790 -25.35 -15.65 1.14
N LEU A 791 -24.92 -14.38 1.20
CA LEU A 791 -23.95 -13.95 2.22
C LEU A 791 -24.49 -14.19 3.64
N LEU A 792 -25.73 -13.76 3.91
CA LEU A 792 -26.40 -13.96 5.19
C LEU A 792 -26.51 -15.45 5.54
N ARG A 793 -26.86 -16.29 4.56
CA ARG A 793 -26.91 -17.75 4.74
C ARG A 793 -25.57 -18.34 5.17
N VAL A 794 -24.46 -17.91 4.55
CA VAL A 794 -23.12 -18.44 4.85
C VAL A 794 -22.54 -17.87 6.13
N LEU A 795 -22.90 -16.64 6.51
CA LEU A 795 -22.58 -16.09 7.84
C LEU A 795 -23.18 -16.94 8.98
N GLU A 796 -24.29 -17.65 8.74
CA GLU A 796 -24.91 -18.56 9.72
C GLU A 796 -24.53 -20.04 9.53
N ALA A 797 -23.50 -20.34 8.74
CA ALA A 797 -23.09 -21.72 8.48
C ALA A 797 -22.55 -22.41 9.76
N LYS A 798 -22.79 -23.73 9.88
CA LYS A 798 -22.28 -24.55 11.00
C LYS A 798 -20.75 -24.56 11.08
N GLN A 799 -20.08 -24.56 9.93
CA GLN A 799 -18.61 -24.60 9.84
C GLN A 799 -18.05 -23.17 10.02
N ALA A 800 -17.17 -22.99 11.00
CA ALA A 800 -16.57 -21.69 11.28
C ALA A 800 -15.76 -21.14 10.10
N GLU A 801 -15.10 -22.01 9.32
CA GLU A 801 -14.35 -21.62 8.14
C GLU A 801 -15.23 -20.97 7.07
N ALA A 802 -16.48 -21.42 6.91
CA ALA A 802 -17.42 -20.80 6.00
C ALA A 802 -17.87 -19.42 6.49
N ARG A 803 -18.16 -19.28 7.79
CA ARG A 803 -18.50 -17.98 8.40
C ARG A 803 -17.35 -16.98 8.27
N LEU A 804 -16.11 -17.46 8.44
CA LEU A 804 -14.89 -16.68 8.25
C LEU A 804 -14.76 -16.16 6.82
N ALA A 805 -14.89 -17.05 5.83
CA ALA A 805 -14.80 -16.68 4.42
C ALA A 805 -15.91 -15.66 4.04
N ALA A 806 -17.13 -15.85 4.53
CA ALA A 806 -18.22 -14.89 4.37
C ALA A 806 -17.90 -13.54 5.05
N THR A 807 -17.23 -13.53 6.20
CA THR A 807 -16.82 -12.29 6.89
C THR A 807 -15.75 -11.52 6.09
N GLN A 808 -14.82 -12.21 5.42
CA GLN A 808 -13.87 -11.58 4.48
C GLN A 808 -14.58 -10.93 3.28
N ILE A 809 -15.65 -11.56 2.78
CA ILE A 809 -16.47 -11.00 1.70
C ILE A 809 -17.26 -9.80 2.21
N LEU A 810 -17.90 -9.90 3.39
CA LEU A 810 -18.60 -8.80 4.05
C LEU A 810 -17.68 -7.59 4.24
N ARG A 811 -16.42 -7.78 4.67
CA ARG A 811 -15.41 -6.70 4.72
C ARG A 811 -15.30 -5.94 3.41
N SER A 812 -15.29 -6.65 2.28
CA SER A 812 -15.14 -6.07 0.95
C SER A 812 -16.43 -5.39 0.45
N TRP A 813 -17.59 -5.89 0.87
CA TRP A 813 -18.91 -5.38 0.47
C TRP A 813 -19.55 -4.41 1.47
N GLN A 814 -18.94 -4.17 2.63
CA GLN A 814 -19.60 -3.49 3.76
C GLN A 814 -20.21 -2.13 3.39
N HIS A 815 -19.55 -1.33 2.55
CA HIS A 815 -20.01 -0.01 2.10
C HIS A 815 -21.23 -0.05 1.17
N ARG A 816 -21.61 -1.25 0.69
CA ARG A 816 -22.74 -1.50 -0.20
C ARG A 816 -23.82 -2.36 0.46
N ILE A 817 -23.66 -2.72 1.74
CA ILE A 817 -24.60 -3.53 2.50
C ILE A 817 -25.11 -2.68 3.68
N GLU A 818 -26.40 -2.39 3.67
CA GLU A 818 -27.09 -1.79 4.80
C GLU A 818 -27.06 -2.74 6.01
N GLY A 819 -26.84 -2.21 7.21
CA GLY A 819 -26.71 -3.02 8.42
C GLY A 819 -25.39 -3.81 8.53
N SER A 820 -24.37 -3.47 7.71
CA SER A 820 -23.09 -4.18 7.73
C SER A 820 -22.37 -4.11 9.08
N VAL A 821 -22.55 -3.03 9.85
CA VAL A 821 -21.99 -2.88 11.19
C VAL A 821 -22.59 -3.90 12.16
N GLU A 822 -23.89 -4.14 12.09
CA GLU A 822 -24.61 -5.10 12.93
C GLU A 822 -24.23 -6.53 12.57
N LEU A 823 -24.07 -6.82 11.27
CA LEU A 823 -23.56 -8.11 10.80
C LEU A 823 -22.13 -8.36 11.30
N LEU A 824 -21.26 -7.35 11.24
CA LEU A 824 -19.90 -7.44 11.78
C LEU A 824 -19.89 -7.59 13.30
N ARG A 825 -20.74 -6.85 14.01
CA ARG A 825 -20.91 -6.97 15.47
C ARG A 825 -21.30 -8.40 15.85
N ALA A 826 -22.24 -9.01 15.14
CA ALA A 826 -22.61 -10.41 15.37
C ALA A 826 -21.40 -11.36 15.22
N ARG A 827 -20.50 -11.10 14.27
CA ARG A 827 -19.27 -11.89 14.08
C ARG A 827 -18.19 -11.62 15.12
N ILE A 828 -18.19 -10.44 15.75
CA ILE A 828 -17.32 -10.16 16.90
C ILE A 828 -17.67 -11.06 18.10
N HIS A 829 -18.94 -11.47 18.22
CA HIS A 829 -19.38 -12.43 19.23
C HIS A 829 -19.45 -13.90 18.74
N ASP A 830 -18.85 -14.23 17.59
CA ASP A 830 -18.79 -15.61 17.10
C ASP A 830 -18.00 -16.50 18.07
N GLU A 831 -18.36 -17.78 18.17
CA GLU A 831 -17.68 -18.76 19.05
C GLU A 831 -16.21 -19.00 18.63
N ASP A 832 -15.91 -18.89 17.33
CA ASP A 832 -14.58 -19.15 16.79
C ASP A 832 -13.72 -17.89 16.73
N SER A 833 -12.53 -17.93 17.34
CA SER A 833 -11.66 -16.75 17.43
C SER A 833 -11.16 -16.26 16.08
N ARG A 834 -11.12 -17.12 15.06
CA ARG A 834 -10.73 -16.74 13.68
C ARG A 834 -11.84 -15.91 13.03
N VAL A 835 -13.11 -16.22 13.27
CA VAL A 835 -14.22 -15.39 12.78
C VAL A 835 -14.19 -14.02 13.45
N ARG A 836 -13.98 -13.99 14.78
CA ARG A 836 -13.80 -12.74 15.54
C ARG A 836 -12.66 -11.88 14.99
N LEU A 837 -11.52 -12.48 14.65
CA LEU A 837 -10.37 -11.80 14.04
C LEU A 837 -10.79 -11.07 12.76
N HIS A 838 -11.45 -11.76 11.84
CA HIS A 838 -11.89 -11.16 10.59
C HIS A 838 -12.93 -10.05 10.80
N ALA A 839 -13.79 -10.18 11.80
CA ALA A 839 -14.75 -9.13 12.15
C ALA A 839 -14.06 -7.86 12.68
N VAL A 840 -13.04 -8.00 13.54
CA VAL A 840 -12.21 -6.89 14.06
C VAL A 840 -11.45 -6.20 12.92
N LEU A 841 -10.91 -6.96 11.98
CA LEU A 841 -10.24 -6.37 10.80
C LEU A 841 -11.22 -5.66 9.88
N ALA A 842 -12.42 -6.22 9.71
CA ALA A 842 -13.44 -5.67 8.83
C ALA A 842 -14.07 -4.39 9.36
N ILE A 843 -14.36 -4.33 10.67
CA ILE A 843 -14.93 -3.13 11.30
C ILE A 843 -13.93 -1.97 11.29
N GLY A 844 -12.62 -2.25 11.26
CA GLY A 844 -11.58 -1.23 11.10
C GLY A 844 -11.63 -0.48 9.77
N ASP A 845 -12.23 -1.08 8.73
CA ASP A 845 -12.46 -0.44 7.43
C ASP A 845 -13.82 0.30 7.36
N SER A 846 -14.61 0.27 8.42
CA SER A 846 -15.93 0.92 8.48
C SER A 846 -15.81 2.42 8.72
N HIS A 847 -16.66 3.21 8.06
CA HIS A 847 -16.80 4.64 8.30
C HIS A 847 -17.83 4.96 9.40
N SER A 848 -18.39 3.95 10.06
CA SER A 848 -19.37 4.15 11.13
C SER A 848 -18.72 4.73 12.38
N SER A 849 -19.39 5.68 13.02
CA SER A 849 -18.99 6.19 14.34
C SER A 849 -19.00 5.11 15.43
N GLN A 850 -19.71 4.00 15.21
CA GLN A 850 -19.75 2.87 16.13
C GLN A 850 -18.58 1.89 15.95
N ALA A 851 -17.78 2.02 14.88
CA ALA A 851 -16.75 1.05 14.51
C ALA A 851 -15.78 0.76 15.68
N ARG A 852 -15.38 1.81 16.39
CA ARG A 852 -14.50 1.73 17.56
C ARG A 852 -15.12 0.94 18.71
N THR A 853 -16.36 1.26 19.07
CA THR A 853 -17.08 0.58 20.17
C THR A 853 -17.27 -0.88 19.82
N VAL A 854 -17.73 -1.16 18.60
CA VAL A 854 -17.97 -2.52 18.10
C VAL A 854 -16.67 -3.33 18.12
N ALA A 855 -15.54 -2.78 17.66
CA ALA A 855 -14.25 -3.47 17.70
C ALA A 855 -13.84 -3.89 19.13
N LEU A 856 -14.10 -3.05 20.15
CA LEU A 856 -13.72 -3.32 21.54
C LEU A 856 -14.56 -4.43 22.20
N GLU A 857 -15.77 -4.71 21.71
CA GLU A 857 -16.65 -5.78 22.21
C GLU A 857 -15.97 -7.16 22.10
N VAL A 858 -14.96 -7.32 21.23
CA VAL A 858 -14.18 -8.57 21.13
C VAL A 858 -13.47 -8.94 22.43
N THR A 859 -13.16 -7.94 23.28
CA THR A 859 -12.46 -8.14 24.57
C THR A 859 -13.31 -8.82 25.63
N GLU A 860 -14.60 -9.01 25.37
CA GLU A 860 -15.50 -9.82 26.20
C GLU A 860 -15.24 -11.32 26.03
N HIS A 861 -14.45 -11.71 25.02
CA HIS A 861 -14.09 -13.10 24.71
C HIS A 861 -12.64 -13.40 25.05
N VAL A 862 -12.28 -14.69 25.01
CA VAL A 862 -10.88 -15.12 25.14
C VAL A 862 -10.07 -14.55 23.97
N MET A 863 -9.04 -13.78 24.34
CA MET A 863 -8.09 -13.16 23.41
C MET A 863 -6.90 -14.09 23.16
N ASP A 864 -6.37 -14.03 21.95
CA ASP A 864 -5.11 -14.65 21.55
C ASP A 864 -4.21 -13.62 20.85
N SER A 865 -2.94 -13.96 20.63
CA SER A 865 -1.95 -13.00 20.09
C SER A 865 -2.36 -12.37 18.75
N GLY A 866 -3.10 -13.09 17.89
CA GLY A 866 -3.54 -12.54 16.61
C GLY A 866 -4.70 -11.56 16.79
N LEU A 867 -5.65 -11.88 17.67
CA LEU A 867 -6.75 -10.98 18.04
C LEU A 867 -6.25 -9.71 18.74
N GLU A 868 -5.31 -9.84 19.67
CA GLU A 868 -4.70 -8.71 20.36
C GLU A 868 -4.00 -7.77 19.37
N TYR A 869 -3.22 -8.33 18.44
CA TYR A 869 -2.56 -7.55 17.40
C TYR A 869 -3.56 -6.86 16.47
N ALA A 870 -4.55 -7.60 15.95
CA ALA A 870 -5.54 -7.05 15.04
C ALA A 870 -6.34 -5.91 15.71
N LEU A 871 -6.78 -6.11 16.95
CA LEU A 871 -7.49 -5.09 17.72
C LEU A 871 -6.60 -3.86 17.94
N ASP A 872 -5.36 -4.03 18.41
CA ASP A 872 -4.43 -2.91 18.62
C ASP A 872 -4.21 -2.08 17.34
N GLN A 873 -4.00 -2.74 16.20
CA GLN A 873 -3.81 -2.04 14.93
C GLN A 873 -5.09 -1.38 14.43
N THR A 874 -6.24 -2.05 14.54
CA THR A 874 -7.55 -1.48 14.19
C THR A 874 -7.83 -0.24 15.03
N MET A 875 -7.60 -0.29 16.35
CA MET A 875 -7.80 0.86 17.24
C MET A 875 -6.87 2.02 16.89
N LYS A 876 -5.58 1.76 16.65
CA LYS A 876 -4.62 2.78 16.20
C LYS A 876 -5.01 3.43 14.88
N TYR A 877 -5.62 2.67 13.97
CA TYR A 877 -6.14 3.21 12.73
C TYR A 877 -7.36 4.09 12.99
N LEU A 878 -8.39 3.55 13.65
CA LEU A 878 -9.64 4.27 13.94
C LEU A 878 -9.40 5.56 14.75
N ASP A 879 -8.51 5.54 15.74
CA ASP A 879 -8.19 6.72 16.55
C ASP A 879 -7.53 7.84 15.71
N LYS A 880 -6.87 7.50 14.60
CA LYS A 880 -6.23 8.48 13.70
C LYS A 880 -7.03 8.78 12.44
N SER A 881 -7.88 7.86 11.98
CA SER A 881 -8.63 7.96 10.72
C SER A 881 -9.93 8.73 10.87
N VAL A 882 -10.30 9.11 12.10
CA VAL A 882 -11.34 10.12 12.32
C VAL A 882 -10.80 11.48 11.86
N GLU A 883 -10.72 11.66 10.54
CA GLU A 883 -10.83 12.93 9.84
C GLU A 883 -12.28 13.44 9.95
N ASP A 884 -12.80 13.49 11.17
CA ASP A 884 -13.85 14.39 11.60
C ASP A 884 -13.93 14.35 13.12
N GLN A 885 -12.82 14.72 13.79
CA GLN A 885 -12.85 14.91 15.24
C GLN A 885 -13.98 15.88 15.61
N SER A 886 -14.30 16.86 14.75
CA SER A 886 -15.40 17.78 14.97
C SER A 886 -16.77 17.11 14.92
N ALA A 887 -17.11 16.33 13.88
CA ALA A 887 -18.41 15.64 13.84
C ALA A 887 -18.54 14.55 14.92
N THR A 888 -17.47 13.82 15.21
CA THR A 888 -17.43 12.81 16.28
C THR A 888 -17.58 13.46 17.65
N LEU A 889 -16.86 14.56 17.91
CA LEU A 889 -17.02 15.33 19.14
C LEU A 889 -18.41 15.95 19.25
N THR A 890 -18.98 16.43 18.14
CA THR A 890 -20.35 16.97 18.12
C THR A 890 -21.36 15.88 18.52
N ALA A 891 -21.24 14.67 17.97
CA ALA A 891 -22.10 13.55 18.33
C ALA A 891 -21.93 13.13 19.81
N LEU A 892 -20.71 13.16 20.34
CA LEU A 892 -20.46 12.90 21.77
C LEU A 892 -21.02 14.02 22.66
N PHE A 893 -20.89 15.29 22.26
CA PHE A 893 -21.52 16.42 22.95
C PHE A 893 -23.05 16.25 22.95
N ASP A 894 -23.65 15.81 21.85
CA ASP A 894 -25.07 15.51 21.75
C ASP A 894 -25.51 14.35 22.65
N GLN A 895 -24.68 13.31 22.79
CA GLN A 895 -24.95 12.21 23.73
C GLN A 895 -24.92 12.70 25.19
N ILE A 896 -23.93 13.52 25.57
CA ILE A 896 -23.86 14.11 26.90
C ILE A 896 -25.09 15.00 27.14
N ASP A 897 -25.47 15.79 26.14
CA ASP A 897 -26.62 16.69 26.13
C ASP A 897 -27.95 15.94 26.36
N ARG A 898 -28.10 14.74 25.79
CA ARG A 898 -29.25 13.83 25.98
C ARG A 898 -29.15 12.93 27.21
N GLY A 899 -27.97 12.82 27.83
CA GLY A 899 -27.73 11.93 28.98
C GLY A 899 -27.47 10.46 28.60
N GLU A 900 -27.15 10.17 27.34
CA GLU A 900 -26.86 8.83 26.84
C GLU A 900 -25.40 8.46 27.14
N ASN A 901 -25.16 7.32 27.80
CA ASN A 901 -23.81 6.82 28.12
C ASN A 901 -22.87 7.89 28.69
N ARG A 902 -23.41 8.82 29.50
CA ARG A 902 -22.77 10.08 29.89
C ARG A 902 -21.35 9.91 30.42
N ALA A 903 -21.09 8.89 31.25
CA ALA A 903 -19.75 8.61 31.77
C ALA A 903 -18.73 8.31 30.64
N ALA A 904 -19.11 7.46 29.69
CA ALA A 904 -18.24 7.06 28.57
C ALA A 904 -18.10 8.19 27.55
N ALA A 905 -19.20 8.88 27.22
CA ALA A 905 -19.20 10.01 26.31
C ALA A 905 -18.35 11.17 26.86
N THR A 906 -18.49 11.48 28.15
CA THR A 906 -17.71 12.52 28.83
C THR A 906 -16.22 12.17 28.87
N ALA A 907 -15.87 10.92 29.23
CA ALA A 907 -14.49 10.47 29.20
C ALA A 907 -13.89 10.52 27.78
N ALA A 908 -14.67 10.15 26.75
CA ALA A 908 -14.24 10.19 25.35
C ALA A 908 -14.01 11.64 24.85
N VAL A 909 -14.89 12.57 25.21
CA VAL A 909 -14.73 14.00 24.88
C VAL A 909 -13.48 14.57 25.57
N ARG A 910 -13.28 14.27 26.85
CA ARG A 910 -12.14 14.75 27.64
C ARG A 910 -10.79 14.19 27.18
N ALA A 911 -10.78 13.02 26.54
CA ALA A 911 -9.58 12.43 25.95
C ALA A 911 -9.22 13.04 24.59
N ALA A 912 -10.12 13.76 23.94
CA ALA A 912 -9.88 14.43 22.66
C ALA A 912 -9.22 15.81 22.84
N ASP A 913 -8.61 16.33 21.77
CA ASP A 913 -8.02 17.66 21.78
C ASP A 913 -9.10 18.74 22.03
N ARG A 914 -8.89 19.58 23.05
CA ARG A 914 -9.80 20.68 23.40
C ARG A 914 -9.94 21.70 22.28
N ALA A 915 -8.93 21.83 21.41
CA ALA A 915 -9.00 22.71 20.24
C ALA A 915 -10.05 22.25 19.21
N ALA A 916 -10.47 20.98 19.25
CA ALA A 916 -11.45 20.42 18.34
C ALA A 916 -12.90 20.43 18.91
N TRP A 917 -13.10 20.91 20.15
CA TRP A 917 -14.42 20.94 20.78
C TRP A 917 -15.34 21.99 20.11
N PRO A 918 -16.64 21.69 19.89
CA PRO A 918 -17.58 22.61 19.26
C PRO A 918 -17.87 23.80 20.20
N THR A 919 -17.24 24.94 19.93
CA THR A 919 -17.25 26.12 20.82
C THR A 919 -18.63 26.71 21.05
N ASP A 920 -19.52 26.62 20.06
CA ASP A 920 -20.93 27.06 20.14
C ASP A 920 -21.78 26.21 21.09
N ARG A 921 -21.33 24.99 21.42
CA ARG A 921 -22.05 24.04 22.29
C ARG A 921 -21.58 24.07 23.75
N ILE A 922 -20.46 24.73 24.05
CA ILE A 922 -19.84 24.75 25.39
C ILE A 922 -20.78 25.35 26.44
N ALA A 923 -21.32 26.55 26.19
CA ALA A 923 -22.16 27.24 27.18
C ALA A 923 -23.52 26.54 27.44
N PRO A 924 -24.27 26.09 26.42
CA PRO A 924 -25.48 25.30 26.64
C PRO A 924 -25.23 24.00 27.41
N LEU A 925 -24.14 23.29 27.09
CA LEU A 925 -23.82 22.01 27.71
C LEU A 925 -23.34 22.19 29.16
N ALA A 926 -22.57 23.23 29.44
CA ALA A 926 -22.12 23.59 30.79
C ALA A 926 -23.30 23.74 31.76
N ASN A 927 -24.36 24.45 31.35
CA ASN A 927 -25.55 24.62 32.16
C ASN A 927 -26.27 23.28 32.45
N LYS A 928 -26.31 22.38 31.47
CA LYS A 928 -26.92 21.05 31.63
C LYS A 928 -26.10 20.13 32.53
N VAL A 929 -24.77 20.19 32.42
CA VAL A 929 -23.87 19.45 33.32
C VAL A 929 -24.08 19.92 34.76
N ILE A 930 -24.16 21.23 35.00
CA ILE A 930 -24.47 21.78 36.33
C ILE A 930 -25.86 21.35 36.83
N ALA A 931 -26.88 21.41 35.97
CA ALA A 931 -28.22 20.97 36.32
C ALA A 931 -28.26 19.49 36.72
N TYR A 932 -27.52 18.64 36.01
CA TYR A 932 -27.35 17.23 36.37
C TYR A 932 -26.67 17.06 37.72
N LEU A 933 -25.51 17.71 37.92
CA LEU A 933 -24.76 17.63 39.18
C LEU A 933 -25.63 18.07 40.36
N ASN A 934 -26.43 19.13 40.21
CA ASN A 934 -27.39 19.59 41.23
C ASN A 934 -28.54 18.60 41.50
N SER A 935 -28.94 17.81 40.50
CA SER A 935 -30.04 16.84 40.63
C SER A 935 -29.59 15.48 41.19
N ALA A 936 -28.28 15.22 41.21
CA ALA A 936 -27.69 13.99 41.69
C ALA A 936 -27.70 13.97 43.23
N SER A 937 -28.14 12.88 43.86
CA SER A 937 -28.16 12.76 45.33
C SER A 937 -26.76 12.51 45.90
N ASN A 938 -26.53 12.78 47.19
CA ASN A 938 -25.23 12.54 47.83
C ASN A 938 -24.67 11.11 47.64
N ALA A 939 -25.51 10.09 47.51
CA ALA A 939 -25.07 8.70 47.25
C ALA A 939 -24.52 8.49 45.82
N SER A 940 -24.83 9.40 44.90
CA SER A 940 -24.36 9.37 43.51
C SER A 940 -23.08 10.17 43.26
N HIS A 941 -22.59 10.94 44.24
CA HIS A 941 -21.36 11.73 44.12
C HIS A 941 -20.09 10.85 43.93
N GLU A 942 -20.17 9.57 44.29
CA GLU A 942 -19.10 8.59 44.12
C GLU A 942 -19.23 7.76 42.83
N SER A 943 -20.31 7.94 42.06
CA SER A 943 -20.53 7.22 40.82
C SER A 943 -19.58 7.71 39.72
N ARG A 944 -19.14 6.78 38.85
CA ARG A 944 -18.29 7.13 37.69
C ARG A 944 -18.90 8.22 36.82
N GLU A 945 -20.23 8.19 36.65
CA GLU A 945 -20.97 9.17 35.86
C GLU A 945 -20.92 10.58 36.49
N PHE A 946 -21.07 10.69 37.81
CA PHE A 946 -20.94 11.95 38.52
C PHE A 946 -19.51 12.49 38.45
N LEU A 947 -18.50 11.65 38.73
CA LEU A 947 -17.09 12.07 38.74
C LEU A 947 -16.62 12.55 37.37
N GLU A 948 -16.98 11.84 36.29
CA GLU A 948 -16.65 12.27 34.93
C GLU A 948 -17.40 13.56 34.55
N SER A 949 -18.68 13.67 34.91
CA SER A 949 -19.48 14.88 34.65
C SER A 949 -18.97 16.10 35.43
N PHE A 950 -18.50 15.91 36.67
CA PHE A 950 -17.90 16.95 37.50
C PHE A 950 -16.58 17.44 36.90
N ALA A 951 -15.71 16.52 36.51
CA ALA A 951 -14.45 16.85 35.87
C ALA A 951 -14.65 17.55 34.51
N PHE A 952 -15.66 17.13 33.75
CA PHE A 952 -16.07 17.80 32.52
C PHE A 952 -16.65 19.19 32.76
N GLY A 953 -17.44 19.34 33.82
CA GLY A 953 -17.95 20.65 34.26
C GLY A 953 -16.82 21.64 34.53
N ARG A 954 -15.71 21.18 35.17
CA ARG A 954 -14.51 22.00 35.38
C ARG A 954 -13.80 22.37 34.07
N ASP A 955 -13.71 21.42 33.14
CA ASP A 955 -13.12 21.66 31.83
C ASP A 955 -13.94 22.68 31.02
N LEU A 956 -15.27 22.59 31.04
CA LEU A 956 -16.18 23.56 30.41
C LEU A 956 -16.09 24.94 31.07
N ALA A 957 -16.02 25.01 32.41
CA ALA A 957 -15.88 26.26 33.15
C ALA A 957 -14.61 27.03 32.76
N GLY A 958 -13.50 26.31 32.48
CA GLY A 958 -12.26 26.90 32.00
C GLY A 958 -12.30 27.46 30.57
N MET A 959 -13.32 27.10 29.78
CA MET A 959 -13.52 27.56 28.41
C MET A 959 -14.56 28.68 28.29
N LEU A 960 -15.28 28.99 29.36
CA LEU A 960 -16.29 30.05 29.38
C LEU A 960 -15.68 31.43 29.64
N PRO A 961 -16.32 32.53 29.17
CA PRO A 961 -15.89 33.89 29.47
C PRO A 961 -15.78 34.15 30.97
N GLY A 962 -14.80 34.98 31.38
CA GLY A 962 -14.28 35.04 32.75
C GLY A 962 -15.27 35.17 33.90
N SER A 963 -16.39 35.89 33.75
CA SER A 963 -17.43 35.96 34.79
C SER A 963 -18.28 34.68 34.87
N ILE A 964 -18.69 34.15 33.72
CA ILE A 964 -19.54 32.96 33.62
C ILE A 964 -18.78 31.70 34.09
N GLY A 965 -17.52 31.56 33.66
CA GLY A 965 -16.66 30.46 34.10
C GLY A 965 -16.33 30.52 35.60
N ALA A 966 -16.20 31.73 36.17
CA ALA A 966 -15.98 31.92 37.60
C ALA A 966 -17.22 31.54 38.42
N ASP A 967 -18.42 31.92 37.97
CA ASP A 967 -19.67 31.57 38.65
C ASP A 967 -19.94 30.07 38.59
N MET A 968 -19.70 29.43 37.43
CA MET A 968 -19.80 27.98 37.29
C MET A 968 -18.81 27.24 38.19
N ASN A 969 -17.56 27.71 38.27
CA ASN A 969 -16.58 27.14 39.20
C ASN A 969 -17.02 27.28 40.66
N LYS A 970 -17.61 28.41 41.04
CA LYS A 970 -18.16 28.63 42.39
C LYS A 970 -19.29 27.64 42.70
N THR A 971 -20.21 27.42 41.75
CA THR A 971 -21.25 26.39 41.90
C THR A 971 -20.66 24.98 41.96
N LEU A 972 -19.58 24.69 41.22
CA LEU A 972 -18.87 23.41 41.30
C LEU A 972 -18.11 23.24 42.63
N ASP A 973 -17.75 24.33 43.31
CA ASP A 973 -17.10 24.29 44.63
C ASP A 973 -18.10 23.89 45.74
N ASP A 974 -19.39 24.19 45.57
CA ASP A 974 -20.46 23.87 46.53
C ASP A 974 -20.75 22.34 46.67
N PHE A 975 -20.28 21.51 45.72
CA PHE A 975 -20.43 20.05 45.77
C PHE A 975 -19.50 19.34 46.77
N GLY A 976 -18.63 20.08 47.47
CA GLY A 976 -18.00 19.66 48.72
C GLY A 976 -16.82 18.70 48.61
N ALA A 977 -15.68 19.10 49.21
CA ALA A 977 -14.35 18.48 49.17
C ALA A 977 -13.75 18.43 47.75
N THR A 978 -12.60 19.10 47.57
CA THR A 978 -11.94 19.13 46.25
C THR A 978 -11.41 17.73 45.97
N THR A 979 -12.18 16.95 45.21
CA THR A 979 -11.85 15.58 44.87
C THR A 979 -10.91 15.58 43.66
N PHE A 980 -9.69 15.11 43.84
CA PHE A 980 -8.68 15.01 42.78
C PHE A 980 -8.40 13.55 42.47
N LEU A 981 -8.71 13.12 41.25
CA LEU A 981 -8.29 11.83 40.73
C LEU A 981 -6.94 11.99 40.02
N ILE A 982 -5.89 11.38 40.56
CA ILE A 982 -4.54 11.37 39.99
C ILE A 982 -4.23 9.96 39.54
N LYS A 983 -3.78 9.83 38.29
CA LYS A 983 -3.43 8.54 37.68
C LYS A 983 -1.96 8.52 37.28
N THR A 984 -1.37 7.34 37.24
CA THR A 984 -0.08 7.16 36.58
C THR A 984 -0.26 7.14 35.06
N ILE A 985 0.68 7.74 34.31
CA ILE A 985 0.72 7.67 32.85
C ILE A 985 1.56 6.43 32.47
N PRO A 986 0.97 5.39 31.85
CA PRO A 986 1.65 4.12 31.63
C PRO A 986 3.00 4.27 30.89
N GLY A 987 4.07 3.71 31.46
CA GLY A 987 5.41 3.70 30.88
C GLY A 987 6.13 5.04 30.86
N GLN A 988 5.60 6.09 31.52
CA GLN A 988 6.19 7.43 31.48
C GLN A 988 6.76 7.92 32.83
N LEU A 989 6.61 7.16 33.93
CA LEU A 989 7.05 7.58 35.28
C LEU A 989 6.55 8.98 35.65
N ARG A 990 5.27 9.26 35.39
CA ARG A 990 4.63 10.56 35.61
C ARG A 990 3.21 10.39 36.13
N TYR A 991 2.77 11.38 36.91
CA TYR A 991 1.36 11.61 37.19
C TYR A 991 0.70 12.33 36.01
N ASP A 992 -0.57 12.02 35.74
CA ASP A 992 -1.41 12.73 34.76
C ASP A 992 -1.64 14.20 35.14
N HIS A 993 -1.61 14.51 36.44
CA HIS A 993 -1.67 15.87 36.98
C HIS A 993 -0.32 16.28 37.59
N THR A 994 0.29 17.34 37.07
CA THR A 994 1.54 17.91 37.62
C THR A 994 1.30 19.10 38.55
N ARG A 995 0.06 19.59 38.66
CA ARG A 995 -0.33 20.73 39.50
C ARG A 995 -1.80 20.63 39.91
N ILE A 996 -2.09 20.73 41.21
CA ILE A 996 -3.43 20.84 41.79
C ILE A 996 -3.48 22.08 42.70
N LEU A 997 -4.59 22.82 42.70
CA LEU A 997 -4.76 24.09 43.41
C LEU A 997 -5.83 23.94 44.49
N VAL A 998 -5.53 24.33 45.73
CA VAL A 998 -6.46 24.27 46.87
C VAL A 998 -6.38 25.54 47.71
N SER A 999 -7.48 25.94 48.34
CA SER A 999 -7.45 27.03 49.32
C SER A 999 -6.92 26.53 50.66
N ALA A 1000 -6.21 27.38 51.39
CA ALA A 1000 -5.77 27.09 52.75
C ALA A 1000 -6.96 26.62 53.62
N GLU A 1001 -6.71 25.63 54.48
CA GLU A 1001 -7.70 25.09 55.43
C GLU A 1001 -8.97 24.48 54.80
N THR A 1002 -8.90 24.04 53.53
CA THR A 1002 -10.00 23.30 52.89
C THR A 1002 -9.81 21.79 52.95
N ALA A 1003 -10.91 21.04 53.02
CA ALA A 1003 -10.88 19.58 52.94
C ALA A 1003 -10.55 19.12 51.50
N VAL A 1004 -9.55 18.26 51.37
CA VAL A 1004 -9.06 17.68 50.11
C VAL A 1004 -9.28 16.17 50.13
N HIS A 1005 -9.84 15.63 49.04
CA HIS A 1005 -9.98 14.19 48.82
C HIS A 1005 -9.18 13.81 47.59
N LEU A 1006 -8.06 13.12 47.74
CA LEU A 1006 -7.19 12.71 46.65
C LEU A 1006 -7.34 11.21 46.42
N ILE A 1007 -7.74 10.82 45.21
CA ILE A 1007 -7.81 9.43 44.77
C ILE A 1007 -6.61 9.19 43.87
N PHE A 1008 -5.75 8.24 44.22
CA PHE A 1008 -4.60 7.84 43.41
C PHE A 1008 -4.85 6.48 42.77
N GLU A 1009 -4.78 6.38 41.45
CA GLU A 1009 -4.89 5.12 40.68
C GLU A 1009 -3.57 4.80 39.99
N ASN A 1010 -3.09 3.57 40.18
CA ASN A 1010 -1.92 3.09 39.47
C ASN A 1010 -2.32 2.30 38.20
N ASN A 1011 -2.29 2.98 37.05
CA ASN A 1011 -2.52 2.38 35.74
C ASN A 1011 -1.24 1.92 35.03
N ASP A 1012 -0.08 2.04 35.68
CA ASP A 1012 1.20 1.60 35.14
C ASP A 1012 1.44 0.11 35.45
N LEU A 1013 2.41 -0.49 34.77
CA LEU A 1013 2.79 -1.90 34.96
C LEU A 1013 3.73 -2.11 36.17
N MET A 1014 4.10 -1.04 36.87
CA MET A 1014 4.99 -1.08 38.03
C MET A 1014 4.39 -0.36 39.25
N PRO A 1015 4.83 -0.67 40.49
CA PRO A 1015 4.24 -0.09 41.69
C PRO A 1015 4.55 1.40 41.86
N HIS A 1016 3.56 2.15 42.36
CA HIS A 1016 3.70 3.58 42.64
C HIS A 1016 2.96 3.98 43.91
N ASN A 1017 3.45 5.02 44.58
CA ASN A 1017 2.78 5.71 45.67
C ASN A 1017 2.80 7.22 45.41
N LEU A 1018 2.03 7.99 46.18
CA LEU A 1018 2.03 9.44 46.15
C LEU A 1018 2.22 9.99 47.56
N VAL A 1019 3.28 10.78 47.76
CA VAL A 1019 3.67 11.33 49.06
C VAL A 1019 3.73 12.86 48.98
N VAL A 1020 2.88 13.54 49.75
CA VAL A 1020 2.86 15.01 49.87
C VAL A 1020 3.88 15.45 50.93
N VAL A 1021 4.76 16.39 50.57
CA VAL A 1021 5.86 16.86 51.41
C VAL A 1021 5.84 18.38 51.57
N LYS A 1022 6.47 18.86 52.65
CA LYS A 1022 6.68 20.30 52.90
C LYS A 1022 7.47 20.97 51.75
N PRO A 1023 7.29 22.29 51.53
CA PRO A 1023 8.04 23.03 50.51
C PRO A 1023 9.56 22.80 50.64
N GLY A 1024 10.23 22.52 49.51
CA GLY A 1024 11.67 22.29 49.46
C GLY A 1024 12.16 20.92 49.99
N ALA A 1025 11.27 20.01 50.40
CA ALA A 1025 11.68 18.74 51.02
C ALA A 1025 11.91 17.57 50.04
N ILE A 1026 11.72 17.75 48.72
CA ILE A 1026 11.79 16.67 47.74
C ILE A 1026 13.13 15.92 47.77
N GLU A 1027 14.26 16.62 47.74
CA GLU A 1027 15.58 15.97 47.69
C GLU A 1027 15.88 15.16 48.96
N GLU A 1028 15.53 15.68 50.14
CA GLU A 1028 15.70 14.99 51.41
C GLU A 1028 14.86 13.71 51.46
N ILE A 1029 13.56 13.83 51.16
CA ILE A 1029 12.63 12.69 51.21
C ILE A 1029 12.94 11.67 50.11
N GLY A 1030 13.23 12.13 48.90
CA GLY A 1030 13.60 11.26 47.78
C GLY A 1030 14.89 10.49 48.03
N THR A 1031 15.93 11.15 48.55
CA THR A 1031 17.19 10.48 48.91
C THR A 1031 16.98 9.48 50.03
N ALA A 1032 16.20 9.83 51.05
CA ALA A 1032 15.86 8.91 52.13
C ALA A 1032 15.09 7.68 51.61
N ALA A 1033 14.19 7.86 50.64
CA ALA A 1033 13.45 6.76 50.03
C ALA A 1033 14.34 5.84 49.17
N ASP A 1034 15.30 6.39 48.42
CA ASP A 1034 16.29 5.59 47.69
C ASP A 1034 17.14 4.73 48.65
N LEU A 1035 17.53 5.27 49.81
CA LEU A 1035 18.27 4.53 50.83
C LEU A 1035 17.44 3.39 51.47
N MET A 1036 16.11 3.50 51.45
CA MET A 1036 15.22 2.43 51.93
C MET A 1036 15.21 1.21 51.00
N ALA A 1037 15.67 1.31 49.75
CA ALA A 1037 15.71 0.18 48.81
C ALA A 1037 16.54 -1.02 49.29
N ALA A 1038 17.53 -0.78 50.18
CA ALA A 1038 18.38 -1.82 50.75
C ALA A 1038 17.78 -2.52 51.99
N ASP A 1039 16.68 -2.00 52.56
CA ASP A 1039 16.01 -2.60 53.72
C ASP A 1039 14.82 -3.47 53.26
N VAL A 1040 14.89 -4.78 53.50
CA VAL A 1040 13.81 -5.72 53.17
C VAL A 1040 12.48 -5.40 53.87
N LYS A 1041 12.50 -4.59 54.94
CA LYS A 1041 11.30 -4.12 55.65
C LYS A 1041 10.72 -2.84 55.05
N ALA A 1042 11.38 -2.20 54.09
CA ALA A 1042 10.93 -0.94 53.48
C ALA A 1042 9.62 -1.09 52.68
N ARG A 1043 9.38 -2.27 52.08
CA ARG A 1043 8.13 -2.56 51.37
C ARG A 1043 6.92 -2.53 52.31
N ALA A 1044 7.08 -2.97 53.57
CA ALA A 1044 6.02 -2.90 54.59
C ALA A 1044 5.77 -1.47 55.11
N LYS A 1045 6.55 -0.49 54.66
CA LYS A 1045 6.40 0.93 54.95
C LYS A 1045 6.10 1.73 53.68
N ASP A 1046 5.68 1.06 52.62
CA ASP A 1046 5.33 1.66 51.32
C ASP A 1046 6.42 2.54 50.70
N TYR A 1047 7.69 2.34 51.10
CA TYR A 1047 8.82 3.21 50.77
C TYR A 1047 8.60 4.69 51.14
N VAL A 1048 7.84 4.96 52.21
CA VAL A 1048 7.66 6.31 52.78
C VAL A 1048 8.66 6.53 53.92
N PRO A 1049 9.62 7.47 53.79
CA PRO A 1049 10.59 7.74 54.85
C PRO A 1049 9.95 8.31 56.12
N ALA A 1050 10.45 7.88 57.27
CA ALA A 1050 10.04 8.43 58.57
C ALA A 1050 10.62 9.84 58.77
N SER A 1051 9.98 10.85 58.18
CA SER A 1051 10.36 12.27 58.29
C SER A 1051 9.18 13.15 58.65
N LYS A 1052 9.41 14.14 59.52
CA LYS A 1052 8.41 15.18 59.88
C LYS A 1052 8.08 16.12 58.71
N LYS A 1053 8.75 15.97 57.56
CA LYS A 1053 8.49 16.74 56.33
C LYS A 1053 7.56 16.01 55.37
N VAL A 1054 7.23 14.74 55.62
CA VAL A 1054 6.10 14.05 54.96
C VAL A 1054 4.83 14.50 55.65
N LEU A 1055 3.88 15.03 54.88
CA LEU A 1055 2.60 15.51 55.39
C LEU A 1055 1.52 14.45 55.26
N TRP A 1056 1.41 13.83 54.08
CA TRP A 1056 0.42 12.79 53.77
C TRP A 1056 0.99 11.82 52.74
N SER A 1057 0.51 10.58 52.73
CA SER A 1057 0.96 9.55 51.78
C SER A 1057 -0.14 8.55 51.48
N THR A 1058 -0.09 7.96 50.30
CA THR A 1058 -0.83 6.74 49.96
C THR A 1058 0.00 5.49 50.29
N ASP A 1059 -0.64 4.33 50.27
CA ASP A 1059 0.06 3.04 50.20
C ASP A 1059 0.81 2.90 48.87
N LEU A 1060 1.69 1.89 48.76
CA LEU A 1060 2.33 1.51 47.52
C LEU A 1060 1.40 0.64 46.68
N LEU A 1061 0.74 1.28 45.73
CA LEU A 1061 -0.24 0.64 44.84
C LEU A 1061 0.44 -0.22 43.78
N GLN A 1062 -0.01 -1.47 43.66
CA GLN A 1062 0.28 -2.36 42.54
C GLN A 1062 -0.51 -1.93 41.28
N PRO A 1063 -0.16 -2.44 40.08
CA PRO A 1063 -0.95 -2.19 38.88
C PRO A 1063 -2.44 -2.47 39.09
N LYS A 1064 -3.29 -1.54 38.66
CA LYS A 1064 -4.76 -1.52 38.78
C LYS A 1064 -5.32 -1.28 40.19
N GLU A 1065 -4.47 -1.01 41.18
CA GLU A 1065 -4.94 -0.65 42.52
C GLU A 1065 -5.23 0.85 42.65
N ARG A 1066 -6.06 1.19 43.65
CA ARG A 1066 -6.43 2.57 43.98
C ARG A 1066 -6.34 2.82 45.50
N HIS A 1067 -5.95 4.03 45.89
CA HIS A 1067 -5.95 4.49 47.28
C HIS A 1067 -6.62 5.86 47.40
N GLU A 1068 -7.39 6.08 48.46
CA GLU A 1068 -8.04 7.36 48.76
C GLU A 1068 -7.43 8.03 49.98
N LEU A 1069 -6.97 9.27 49.80
CA LEU A 1069 -6.30 10.06 50.81
C LEU A 1069 -7.11 11.33 51.09
N LYS A 1070 -7.64 11.46 52.31
CA LYS A 1070 -8.40 12.63 52.77
C LYS A 1070 -7.58 13.43 53.75
N PHE A 1071 -7.40 14.73 53.50
CA PHE A 1071 -6.62 15.61 54.37
C PHE A 1071 -7.10 17.07 54.32
N MET A 1072 -6.72 17.85 55.32
CA MET A 1072 -6.92 19.30 55.32
C MET A 1072 -5.72 19.98 54.67
N ALA A 1073 -5.98 20.85 53.69
CA ALA A 1073 -4.95 21.65 53.06
C ALA A 1073 -4.20 22.49 54.13
N PRO A 1074 -2.87 22.64 54.03
CA PRO A 1074 -2.08 23.46 54.95
C PRO A 1074 -2.66 24.86 55.15
N ALA A 1075 -2.57 25.39 56.37
CA ALA A 1075 -2.99 26.76 56.66
C ALA A 1075 -2.08 27.81 56.01
N GLU A 1076 -0.79 27.49 55.84
CA GLU A 1076 0.19 28.37 55.19
C GLU A 1076 0.10 28.23 53.66
N PRO A 1077 -0.23 29.30 52.93
CA PRO A 1077 -0.17 29.31 51.46
C PRO A 1077 1.24 29.05 50.97
N GLY A 1078 1.37 28.27 49.90
CA GLY A 1078 2.66 27.87 49.36
C GLY A 1078 2.57 26.68 48.41
N GLU A 1079 3.71 26.34 47.80
CA GLU A 1079 3.82 25.18 46.93
C GLU A 1079 4.32 23.96 47.71
N TYR A 1080 3.40 23.06 48.02
CA TYR A 1080 3.69 21.74 48.57
C TYR A 1080 3.88 20.78 47.41
N SER A 1081 4.80 19.83 47.52
CA SER A 1081 5.08 18.90 46.41
C SER A 1081 4.53 17.53 46.74
N PHE A 1082 4.03 16.81 45.74
CA PHE A 1082 3.74 15.39 45.87
C PHE A 1082 4.65 14.59 44.94
N VAL A 1083 5.22 13.49 45.43
CA VAL A 1083 6.28 12.74 44.73
C VAL A 1083 6.03 11.24 44.89
N CYS A 1084 6.48 10.44 43.91
CA CYS A 1084 6.54 9.00 44.09
C CYS A 1084 7.85 8.63 44.80
N THR A 1085 7.76 8.03 45.98
CA THR A 1085 8.94 7.60 46.77
C THR A 1085 9.30 6.13 46.56
N TYR A 1086 8.68 5.44 45.59
CA TYR A 1086 9.24 4.17 45.13
C TYR A 1086 10.66 4.41 44.61
N PRO A 1087 11.67 3.59 45.01
CA PRO A 1087 13.07 3.91 44.77
C PRO A 1087 13.39 4.26 43.32
N GLY A 1088 14.06 5.39 43.11
CA GLY A 1088 14.39 5.92 41.78
C GLY A 1088 13.37 6.90 41.20
N HIS A 1089 12.08 6.80 41.55
CA HIS A 1089 11.00 7.46 40.80
C HIS A 1089 10.89 8.97 41.07
N TRP A 1090 11.16 9.43 42.29
CA TRP A 1090 10.97 10.83 42.74
C TRP A 1090 11.73 11.87 41.90
N ARG A 1091 12.78 11.47 41.17
CA ARG A 1091 13.57 12.34 40.28
C ARG A 1091 12.74 12.88 39.11
N VAL A 1092 11.76 12.11 38.66
CA VAL A 1092 10.94 12.40 37.46
C VAL A 1092 9.45 12.46 37.80
N MET A 1093 8.97 11.60 38.69
CA MET A 1093 7.56 11.43 39.04
C MET A 1093 7.13 12.32 40.21
N ARG A 1094 6.81 13.58 39.91
CA ARG A 1094 6.42 14.59 40.91
C ARG A 1094 5.42 15.62 40.37
N GLY A 1095 4.65 16.22 41.26
CA GLY A 1095 3.72 17.31 40.99
C GLY A 1095 3.63 18.29 42.17
N LYS A 1096 2.81 19.33 42.03
CA LYS A 1096 2.65 20.40 43.03
C LYS A 1096 1.21 20.50 43.53
N LEU A 1097 1.04 20.49 44.83
CA LEU A 1097 -0.15 20.97 45.55
C LEU A 1097 0.08 22.45 45.89
N VAL A 1098 -0.56 23.34 45.15
CA VAL A 1098 -0.46 24.80 45.36
C VAL A 1098 -1.58 25.22 46.30
N VAL A 1099 -1.19 25.65 47.51
CA VAL A 1099 -2.12 26.18 48.51
C VAL A 1099 -2.16 27.68 48.37
N VAL A 1100 -3.34 28.24 48.10
CA VAL A 1100 -3.56 29.69 48.01
C VAL A 1100 -4.26 30.20 49.27
N ALA A 1101 -4.07 31.48 49.59
CA ALA A 1101 -4.77 32.10 50.72
C ALA A 1101 -6.29 31.91 50.56
N GLY A 1102 -6.95 31.48 51.66
CA GLY A 1102 -8.41 31.40 51.69
C GLY A 1102 -9.01 32.75 51.34
N ARG A 1103 -9.98 32.77 50.43
CA ARG A 1103 -10.80 33.96 50.18
C ARG A 1103 -11.72 34.11 51.38
N ASN A 1104 -11.51 35.13 52.22
CA ASN A 1104 -12.59 35.67 53.04
C ASN A 1104 -13.66 36.28 52.14
#